data_AF-A0A7K1ZW29-F1
#
_entry.id   AF-A0A7K1ZW29-F1
#
_cell.length_a   1.000
_cell.length_b   1.000
_cell.length_c   1.000
_cell.angle_alpha   90.00
_cell.angle_beta   90.00
_cell.angle_gamma   90.00
#
_symmetry.space_group_name_H-M   'P 1'
#
loop_
_entity.id
_entity.type
_entity.pdbx_description
1 polymer ?
#
loop_
_entity_poly.entity_id
_entity_poly.type
_entity_poly.pdbx_seq_one_letter_code
_entity_poly.pdbx_strand_id
1 'polypeptide(L)'
;MGRTSFVRLVWRSVVSLLVVGALMGLAPAGAAASQGAGGAFNDDDGSVHEAALDALASRGVLAGTECGDKLICPGAPLRRWEMAVWLVRVLDGANPGSADSERFSDLDYQQWWAPFVERLFDLGVTSGCRLEPLRYCPDRAVTRAEMATFLARAFDLEPAAPAGFTDVAEGPHAASINALAAAGITAGCVREPLQYCPADGVTRGQMASFVARAMGVIESPADVRVSGIDAGWWHSCGLRVDGSIDCWGSNPFGQADAPAGEFSALTAGAHHSCGLRDDGSAECWGSNIVGQLGAPAGRFVALSAGWGHTCGVRTDQYLECWGVNWNGRADPPVGQFSVVAAGDEFTCGLRVDGSIDCWGRLHDGQIPAGRFSAIAVGRRHSCAVQVQGAIACWGANWSGQAAAPDGRFSAVAVGLSHSCAVRIDAAIVCWGSNGLGQAEAPPGYYLAVATGYYHSCGLRSVGDVVCWGDNYFGQLNVPEGQFQAVTADREYSCGLRTDGTVECWGLAQVVHPPTDVVTGAEPALAGLGECQQRGTRNNTTAGFPLPRSALASTGTLRVAVLFVDFPNAIAPYSTLDEADRSLGFIEGFLEASSYGRLDIELRPHHRWLRARHDYDHYLHGSSLGSQSLQLGIAEEAARIADPDFDFSGVDALMVVHPSVYFGGGGTGQERIETQEGEVQTLLINTFRVEGRPSAQQWGDVAAHELVHNLGLADLYPYDARRHEPHVEAGDRTWFLTEFGPMGLRAYGPSGRAGYREAIEMLAWSRWQLGWLDEAQIRCIEEPIATVTLSPVADPGDGIAMAAVPLSDTEVIVIESRRSLGYDSGALLDEGVLVYTVDAMISSGLLPMKLAGDPGNAHFDDYPLLKVGESVTVRGYTITVDTDDGNTHTVTVTRDEQG
;
A
#
# COMPACT_ATOMS: atom_id res chain seq x y z
N MET A 1 41.14 36.41 -21.73
CA MET A 1 39.96 36.92 -22.46
C MET A 1 39.32 35.72 -23.12
N GLY A 2 38.14 35.22 -22.80
CA GLY A 2 37.05 35.62 -21.92
C GLY A 2 35.81 34.90 -22.47
N ARG A 3 35.21 33.98 -21.71
CA ARG A 3 33.84 33.43 -21.81
C ARG A 3 33.80 32.02 -21.18
N THR A 4 33.56 31.95 -19.88
CA THR A 4 32.98 30.80 -19.15
C THR A 4 32.80 31.23 -17.68
N SER A 5 31.77 32.04 -17.40
CA SER A 5 31.42 32.42 -16.02
C SER A 5 29.92 32.69 -15.88
N PHE A 6 29.08 31.72 -16.28
CA PHE A 6 27.63 31.85 -16.13
C PHE A 6 26.91 30.62 -15.57
N VAL A 7 27.63 29.58 -15.09
CA VAL A 7 27.02 28.32 -14.57
C VAL A 7 27.30 28.07 -13.07
N ARG A 8 28.07 28.91 -12.37
CA ARG A 8 28.64 28.57 -11.05
C ARG A 8 27.98 29.21 -9.80
N LEU A 9 26.71 29.64 -9.82
CA LEU A 9 26.16 30.40 -8.67
C LEU A 9 24.75 30.04 -8.14
N VAL A 10 24.16 28.88 -8.46
CA VAL A 10 22.76 28.58 -8.05
C VAL A 10 22.59 27.44 -7.02
N TRP A 11 23.64 26.72 -6.62
CA TRP A 11 23.49 25.45 -5.87
C TRP A 11 23.65 25.49 -4.34
N ARG A 12 23.65 26.66 -3.68
CA ARG A 12 23.78 26.73 -2.21
C ARG A 12 22.81 27.73 -1.61
N SER A 13 21.60 27.26 -1.31
CA SER A 13 20.69 27.67 -0.22
C SER A 13 19.24 27.31 -0.57
N VAL A 14 18.47 26.89 0.45
CA VAL A 14 16.99 26.67 0.49
C VAL A 14 16.53 25.20 0.42
N VAL A 15 16.48 24.54 1.59
CA VAL A 15 15.38 23.64 1.96
C VAL A 15 14.41 24.48 2.81
N SER A 16 13.36 25.01 2.18
CA SER A 16 12.08 25.54 2.70
C SER A 16 11.50 26.56 1.69
N LEU A 17 10.47 26.16 0.93
CA LEU A 17 9.45 26.99 0.27
C LEU A 17 9.87 28.23 -0.59
N LEU A 18 9.81 28.10 -1.92
CA LEU A 18 8.86 28.76 -2.87
C LEU A 18 9.37 28.79 -4.33
N VAL A 19 8.46 28.45 -5.26
CA VAL A 19 8.58 28.35 -6.73
C VAL A 19 8.52 29.71 -7.45
N VAL A 20 9.28 29.94 -8.54
CA VAL A 20 8.83 30.51 -9.86
C VAL A 20 9.88 30.26 -10.99
N GLY A 21 9.50 29.44 -12.00
CA GLY A 21 9.49 29.77 -13.44
C GLY A 21 10.74 29.70 -14.33
N ALA A 22 10.79 28.72 -15.25
CA ALA A 22 10.58 28.87 -16.72
C ALA A 22 11.49 27.99 -17.64
N LEU A 23 10.83 27.09 -18.39
CA LEU A 23 11.01 26.67 -19.80
C LEU A 23 12.41 26.40 -20.39
N MET A 24 12.63 25.18 -20.89
CA MET A 24 12.99 24.84 -22.30
C MET A 24 12.92 23.31 -22.49
N GLY A 25 12.23 22.84 -23.55
CA GLY A 25 11.96 21.42 -23.79
C GLY A 25 12.98 20.69 -24.66
N LEU A 26 12.79 19.36 -24.80
CA LEU A 26 13.07 18.53 -25.98
C LEU A 26 12.46 17.11 -25.80
N ALA A 27 12.28 16.44 -26.94
CA ALA A 27 11.40 15.30 -27.28
C ALA A 27 11.82 13.89 -26.73
N PRO A 28 11.01 12.82 -26.91
CA PRO A 28 10.98 11.64 -26.04
C PRO A 28 11.96 10.54 -26.46
N ALA A 29 12.45 9.75 -25.50
CA ALA A 29 13.12 8.48 -25.74
C ALA A 29 12.14 7.33 -25.39
N GLY A 30 12.05 6.37 -26.31
CA GLY A 30 11.00 5.36 -26.35
C GLY A 30 11.21 4.17 -25.41
N ALA A 31 10.09 3.49 -25.19
CA ALA A 31 9.95 2.24 -24.47
C ALA A 31 10.84 1.12 -25.04
N ALA A 32 11.36 0.26 -24.16
CA ALA A 32 11.79 -1.09 -24.52
C ALA A 32 11.32 -2.07 -23.44
N ALA A 33 10.75 -3.17 -23.91
CA ALA A 33 10.00 -4.18 -23.18
C ALA A 33 10.86 -5.34 -22.64
N SER A 34 10.17 -6.29 -22.00
CA SER A 34 10.60 -7.38 -21.13
C SER A 34 11.12 -8.69 -21.79
N GLN A 35 11.73 -9.53 -20.93
CA GLN A 35 11.96 -10.99 -20.97
C GLN A 35 13.20 -11.60 -21.69
N GLY A 36 14.16 -12.06 -20.88
CA GLY A 36 14.89 -13.34 -20.98
C GLY A 36 15.58 -13.75 -22.29
N ALA A 37 16.75 -13.17 -22.59
CA ALA A 37 17.78 -13.78 -23.46
C ALA A 37 19.12 -13.02 -23.39
N GLY A 38 20.15 -13.63 -22.79
CA GLY A 38 21.60 -13.36 -22.92
C GLY A 38 22.08 -11.91 -23.03
N GLY A 39 22.74 -11.42 -21.98
CA GLY A 39 23.44 -10.12 -21.96
C GLY A 39 24.62 -10.02 -22.93
N ALA A 40 25.41 -8.96 -22.78
CA ALA A 40 26.59 -8.71 -23.61
C ALA A 40 27.67 -9.79 -23.43
N PHE A 41 27.71 -10.43 -22.25
CA PHE A 41 28.59 -11.54 -21.93
C PHE A 41 27.77 -12.74 -21.45
N ASN A 42 28.36 -13.93 -21.50
CA ASN A 42 27.68 -15.16 -21.08
C ASN A 42 28.01 -15.55 -19.64
N ASP A 43 29.01 -14.90 -19.02
CA ASP A 43 29.52 -15.23 -17.68
C ASP A 43 29.14 -14.22 -16.60
N ASP A 44 28.33 -13.22 -16.95
CA ASP A 44 27.69 -12.29 -16.03
C ASP A 44 26.18 -12.53 -15.86
N ASP A 45 25.56 -13.38 -16.67
CA ASP A 45 24.17 -13.84 -16.47
C ASP A 45 23.95 -14.33 -15.02
N GLY A 46 23.04 -13.68 -14.29
CA GLY A 46 22.74 -13.96 -12.88
C GLY A 46 23.70 -13.32 -11.86
N SER A 47 24.65 -12.51 -12.32
CA SER A 47 25.51 -11.68 -11.46
C SER A 47 24.77 -10.43 -11.01
N VAL A 48 25.00 -10.00 -9.77
CA VAL A 48 24.54 -8.68 -9.27
C VAL A 48 25.13 -7.49 -10.05
N HIS A 49 26.09 -7.73 -10.96
CA HIS A 49 26.74 -6.73 -11.79
C HIS A 49 26.28 -6.73 -13.26
N GLU A 50 25.41 -7.66 -13.67
CA GLU A 50 24.97 -7.88 -15.06
C GLU A 50 24.48 -6.58 -15.73
N ALA A 51 23.50 -5.91 -15.12
CA ALA A 51 22.96 -4.65 -15.66
C ALA A 51 24.03 -3.56 -15.87
N ALA A 52 25.03 -3.51 -14.98
CA ALA A 52 26.14 -2.56 -15.09
C ALA A 52 27.06 -2.90 -16.27
N LEU A 53 27.37 -4.18 -16.43
CA LEU A 53 28.24 -4.69 -17.48
C LEU A 53 27.58 -4.50 -18.85
N ASP A 54 26.29 -4.80 -18.96
CA ASP A 54 25.50 -4.58 -20.19
C ASP A 54 25.36 -3.11 -20.55
N ALA A 55 25.09 -2.25 -19.57
CA ALA A 55 25.02 -0.80 -19.79
C ALA A 55 26.34 -0.23 -20.31
N LEU A 56 27.48 -0.71 -19.81
CA LEU A 56 28.79 -0.27 -20.27
C LEU A 56 29.18 -0.91 -21.62
N ALA A 57 28.83 -2.19 -21.83
CA ALA A 57 29.09 -2.91 -23.08
C ALA A 57 28.34 -2.29 -24.27
N SER A 58 27.06 -1.97 -24.10
CA SER A 58 26.23 -1.30 -25.12
C SER A 58 26.79 0.07 -25.55
N ARG A 59 27.60 0.71 -24.69
CA ARG A 59 28.30 1.97 -24.96
C ARG A 59 29.73 1.77 -25.48
N GLY A 60 30.14 0.53 -25.74
CA GLY A 60 31.49 0.19 -26.21
C GLY A 60 32.60 0.40 -25.18
N VAL A 61 32.25 0.65 -23.91
CA VAL A 61 33.24 0.96 -22.85
C VAL A 61 34.17 -0.22 -22.61
N LEU A 62 33.63 -1.44 -22.64
CA LEU A 62 34.34 -2.67 -22.27
C LEU A 62 35.12 -3.34 -23.43
N ALA A 63 35.00 -2.82 -24.65
CA ALA A 63 35.55 -3.45 -25.85
C ALA A 63 37.09 -3.63 -25.80
N GLY A 64 37.57 -4.86 -25.99
CA GLY A 64 38.99 -5.23 -25.93
C GLY A 64 39.50 -5.55 -24.52
N THR A 65 38.64 -5.51 -23.49
CA THR A 65 38.99 -5.89 -22.11
C THR A 65 38.41 -7.24 -21.69
N GLU A 66 37.78 -7.96 -22.62
CA GLU A 66 37.23 -9.30 -22.45
C GLU A 66 38.34 -10.32 -22.11
N CYS A 67 38.01 -11.33 -21.31
CA CYS A 67 38.93 -12.42 -20.99
C CYS A 67 38.80 -13.61 -21.96
N GLY A 68 37.80 -13.57 -22.84
CA GLY A 68 37.53 -14.55 -23.88
C GLY A 68 36.33 -14.14 -24.74
N ASP A 69 35.97 -14.96 -25.73
CA ASP A 69 34.84 -14.67 -26.61
C ASP A 69 33.52 -14.62 -25.80
N LYS A 70 32.91 -13.42 -25.73
CA LYS A 70 31.74 -13.12 -24.90
C LYS A 70 31.94 -13.43 -23.40
N LEU A 71 33.15 -13.27 -22.87
CA LEU A 71 33.44 -13.44 -21.44
C LEU A 71 34.12 -12.20 -20.86
N ILE A 72 33.55 -11.61 -19.82
CA ILE A 72 34.11 -10.42 -19.14
C ILE A 72 34.86 -10.75 -17.86
N CYS A 73 34.66 -11.96 -17.31
CA CYS A 73 35.21 -12.45 -16.05
C CYS A 73 34.93 -11.49 -14.89
N PRO A 74 33.66 -11.31 -14.48
CA PRO A 74 33.26 -10.26 -13.52
C PRO A 74 33.94 -10.38 -12.15
N GLY A 75 34.35 -11.59 -11.74
CA GLY A 75 35.09 -11.84 -10.50
C GLY A 75 36.60 -11.59 -10.58
N ALA A 76 37.17 -11.34 -11.76
CA ALA A 76 38.61 -11.10 -11.91
C ALA A 76 39.01 -9.71 -11.39
N PRO A 77 40.21 -9.54 -10.80
CA PRO A 77 40.72 -8.23 -10.40
C PRO A 77 40.85 -7.29 -11.60
N LEU A 78 40.39 -6.05 -11.45
CA LEU A 78 40.56 -5.01 -12.48
C LEU A 78 41.98 -4.46 -12.47
N ARG A 79 42.67 -4.52 -13.62
CA ARG A 79 44.00 -3.93 -13.79
C ARG A 79 43.90 -2.44 -14.09
N ARG A 80 44.94 -1.69 -13.75
CA ARG A 80 44.99 -0.23 -13.97
C ARG A 80 44.85 0.16 -15.44
N TRP A 81 45.43 -0.60 -16.37
CA TRP A 81 45.27 -0.31 -17.80
C TRP A 81 43.82 -0.50 -18.28
N GLU A 82 43.10 -1.49 -17.76
CA GLU A 82 41.67 -1.74 -18.10
C GLU A 82 40.81 -0.59 -17.59
N MET A 83 41.05 -0.15 -16.35
CA MET A 83 40.41 1.02 -15.76
C MET A 83 40.65 2.28 -16.59
N ALA A 84 41.85 2.48 -17.14
CA ALA A 84 42.14 3.62 -18.01
C ALA A 84 41.31 3.60 -19.28
N VAL A 85 41.19 2.43 -19.92
CA VAL A 85 40.33 2.26 -21.09
C VAL A 85 38.87 2.59 -20.75
N TRP A 86 38.35 2.05 -19.65
CA TRP A 86 36.96 2.24 -19.26
C TRP A 86 36.66 3.72 -18.96
N LEU A 87 37.47 4.37 -18.11
CA LEU A 87 37.22 5.76 -17.73
C LEU A 87 37.42 6.74 -18.89
N VAL A 88 38.44 6.57 -19.74
CA VAL A 88 38.62 7.46 -20.89
C VAL A 88 37.45 7.33 -21.86
N ARG A 89 36.94 6.13 -22.14
CA ARG A 89 35.77 5.97 -23.00
C ARG A 89 34.52 6.58 -22.42
N VAL A 90 34.35 6.51 -21.10
CA VAL A 90 33.23 7.17 -20.41
C VAL A 90 33.33 8.69 -20.50
N LEU A 91 34.53 9.25 -20.33
CA LEU A 91 34.73 10.71 -20.29
C LEU A 91 34.78 11.36 -21.68
N ASP A 92 35.41 10.71 -22.66
CA ASP A 92 35.61 11.26 -24.01
C ASP A 92 34.57 10.75 -25.03
N GLY A 93 33.89 9.63 -24.74
CA GLY A 93 32.95 8.99 -25.68
C GLY A 93 33.59 8.37 -26.92
N ALA A 94 34.92 8.40 -27.04
CA ALA A 94 35.68 7.87 -28.17
C ALA A 94 37.07 7.37 -27.73
N ASN A 95 37.70 6.52 -28.57
CA ASN A 95 39.08 6.11 -28.34
C ASN A 95 40.05 7.26 -28.64
N PRO A 96 41.10 7.47 -27.82
CA PRO A 96 42.13 8.45 -28.11
C PRO A 96 42.92 8.07 -29.38
N GLY A 97 43.50 9.08 -30.04
CA GLY A 97 44.46 8.88 -31.13
C GLY A 97 45.77 8.24 -30.66
N SER A 98 46.79 8.20 -31.53
CA SER A 98 48.13 7.77 -31.13
C SER A 98 48.66 8.63 -29.98
N ALA A 99 49.40 8.02 -29.04
CA ALA A 99 50.00 8.75 -27.93
C ALA A 99 51.00 9.80 -28.47
N ASP A 100 50.73 11.09 -28.22
CA ASP A 100 51.62 12.19 -28.63
C ASP A 100 52.84 12.34 -27.70
N SER A 101 52.89 11.56 -26.62
CA SER A 101 53.95 11.60 -25.61
C SER A 101 54.18 10.25 -24.94
N GLU A 102 55.45 9.89 -24.74
CA GLU A 102 55.87 8.69 -24.01
C GLU A 102 56.31 9.05 -22.57
N ARG A 103 55.37 9.44 -21.70
CA ARG A 103 55.69 9.99 -20.37
C ARG A 103 56.04 8.93 -19.34
N PHE A 104 55.42 7.77 -19.41
CA PHE A 104 55.54 6.71 -18.43
C PHE A 104 56.61 5.69 -18.84
N SER A 105 57.64 5.55 -18.00
CA SER A 105 58.80 4.71 -18.27
C SER A 105 58.52 3.20 -18.28
N ASP A 106 57.35 2.77 -17.81
CA ASP A 106 56.94 1.38 -17.69
C ASP A 106 55.80 0.98 -18.63
N LEU A 107 55.45 1.84 -19.59
CA LEU A 107 54.48 1.52 -20.65
C LEU A 107 55.18 0.94 -21.88
N ASP A 108 54.61 -0.13 -22.42
CA ASP A 108 54.88 -0.59 -23.78
C ASP A 108 53.93 0.15 -24.74
N TYR A 109 54.43 1.18 -25.41
CA TYR A 109 53.64 2.01 -26.33
C TYR A 109 53.21 1.31 -27.62
N GLN A 110 53.63 0.05 -27.83
CA GLN A 110 53.07 -0.79 -28.90
C GLN A 110 51.70 -1.38 -28.53
N GLN A 111 51.32 -1.35 -27.25
CA GLN A 111 50.03 -1.82 -26.78
C GLN A 111 48.91 -0.85 -27.18
N TRP A 112 47.80 -1.39 -27.68
CA TRP A 112 46.66 -0.59 -28.15
C TRP A 112 46.03 0.29 -27.06
N TRP A 113 46.16 -0.10 -25.79
CA TRP A 113 45.61 0.62 -24.64
C TRP A 113 46.56 1.70 -24.09
N ALA A 114 47.82 1.77 -24.53
CA ALA A 114 48.80 2.74 -24.01
C ALA A 114 48.35 4.22 -24.18
N PRO A 115 47.73 4.63 -25.30
CA PRO A 115 47.23 6.00 -25.46
C PRO A 115 46.11 6.37 -24.47
N PHE A 116 45.34 5.40 -23.97
CA PHE A 116 44.32 5.66 -22.94
C PHE A 116 44.95 6.04 -21.61
N VAL A 117 46.14 5.51 -21.28
CA VAL A 117 46.85 5.87 -20.06
C VAL A 117 47.36 7.31 -20.12
N GLU A 118 47.92 7.73 -21.26
CA GLU A 118 48.34 9.12 -21.49
C GLU A 118 47.14 10.07 -21.42
N ARG A 119 46.02 9.69 -22.06
CA ARG A 119 44.79 10.49 -22.02
C ARG A 119 44.22 10.62 -20.60
N LEU A 120 44.22 9.54 -19.82
CA LEU A 120 43.79 9.55 -18.42
C LEU A 120 44.65 10.50 -17.55
N PHE A 121 45.95 10.60 -17.87
CA PHE A 121 46.86 11.54 -17.23
C PHE A 121 46.57 12.99 -17.64
N ASP A 122 46.32 13.24 -18.94
CA ASP A 122 45.96 14.57 -19.45
C ASP A 122 44.62 15.08 -18.87
N LEU A 123 43.68 14.16 -18.59
CA LEU A 123 42.42 14.46 -17.90
C LEU A 123 42.58 14.74 -16.40
N GLY A 124 43.80 14.59 -15.84
CA GLY A 124 44.08 14.82 -14.42
C GLY A 124 43.53 13.73 -13.49
N VAL A 125 43.01 12.63 -14.03
CA VAL A 125 42.43 11.53 -13.25
C VAL A 125 43.53 10.73 -12.53
N THR A 126 44.69 10.56 -13.18
CA THR A 126 45.85 9.84 -12.61
C THR A 126 47.12 10.68 -12.61
N SER A 127 48.00 10.43 -11.64
CA SER A 127 49.38 10.94 -11.60
C SER A 127 50.43 9.83 -11.80
N GLY A 128 49.99 8.60 -12.06
CA GLY A 128 50.84 7.40 -12.02
C GLY A 128 50.96 6.79 -10.61
N CYS A 129 51.61 5.62 -10.54
CA CYS A 129 51.90 4.91 -9.29
C CYS A 129 53.22 5.36 -8.63
N ARG A 130 54.11 6.01 -9.40
CA ARG A 130 55.38 6.59 -8.92
C ARG A 130 55.73 7.79 -9.77
N LEU A 131 56.24 8.85 -9.15
CA LEU A 131 56.59 10.11 -9.83
C LEU A 131 58.04 10.13 -10.37
N GLU A 132 58.97 9.40 -9.75
CA GLU A 132 60.39 9.38 -10.16
C GLU A 132 61.00 7.96 -10.11
N PRO A 133 61.36 7.35 -11.25
CA PRO A 133 60.90 7.73 -12.60
C PRO A 133 59.38 7.62 -12.69
N LEU A 134 58.76 8.43 -13.56
CA LEU A 134 57.31 8.43 -13.74
C LEU A 134 56.86 7.05 -14.26
N ARG A 135 55.96 6.41 -13.53
CA ARG A 135 55.44 5.06 -13.81
C ARG A 135 53.95 4.97 -13.58
N TYR A 136 53.25 4.19 -14.41
CA TYR A 136 51.80 3.99 -14.30
C TYR A 136 51.42 2.69 -13.57
N CYS A 137 52.26 1.66 -13.65
CA CYS A 137 52.04 0.30 -13.16
C CYS A 137 50.81 -0.37 -13.82
N PRO A 138 50.80 -0.59 -15.15
CA PRO A 138 49.59 -0.99 -15.90
C PRO A 138 48.95 -2.29 -15.39
N ASP A 139 49.75 -3.31 -15.05
CA ASP A 139 49.25 -4.63 -14.65
C ASP A 139 48.85 -4.75 -13.16
N ARG A 140 49.08 -3.71 -12.35
CA ARG A 140 48.71 -3.76 -10.93
C ARG A 140 47.19 -3.69 -10.80
N ALA A 141 46.62 -4.54 -9.94
CA ALA A 141 45.20 -4.47 -9.59
C ALA A 141 44.87 -3.17 -8.84
N VAL A 142 43.69 -2.63 -9.09
CA VAL A 142 43.19 -1.40 -8.44
C VAL A 142 42.58 -1.76 -7.08
N THR A 143 42.96 -1.03 -6.03
CA THR A 143 42.30 -1.16 -4.71
C THR A 143 41.07 -0.26 -4.62
N ARG A 144 40.16 -0.54 -3.67
CA ARG A 144 38.95 0.27 -3.44
C ARG A 144 39.29 1.74 -3.15
N ALA A 145 40.32 2.01 -2.34
CA ALA A 145 40.77 3.37 -2.06
C ALA A 145 41.28 4.11 -3.31
N GLU A 146 42.04 3.42 -4.17
CA GLU A 146 42.51 3.99 -5.43
C GLU A 146 41.35 4.25 -6.39
N MET A 147 40.43 3.29 -6.53
CA MET A 147 39.20 3.41 -7.32
C MET A 147 38.38 4.64 -6.89
N ALA A 148 38.21 4.86 -5.58
CA ALA A 148 37.50 6.04 -5.08
C ALA A 148 38.13 7.35 -5.58
N THR A 149 39.46 7.43 -5.57
CA THR A 149 40.17 8.62 -6.05
C THR A 149 40.04 8.80 -7.56
N PHE A 150 40.10 7.70 -8.32
CA PHE A 150 39.90 7.76 -9.76
C PHE A 150 38.50 8.23 -10.12
N LEU A 151 37.46 7.67 -9.50
CA LEU A 151 36.07 8.08 -9.76
C LEU A 151 35.79 9.50 -9.29
N ALA A 152 36.25 9.88 -8.09
CA ALA A 152 36.07 11.25 -7.61
C ALA A 152 36.67 12.30 -8.54
N ARG A 153 37.84 12.01 -9.15
CA ARG A 153 38.47 12.92 -10.12
C ARG A 153 37.82 12.84 -11.50
N ALA A 154 37.48 11.64 -11.97
CA ALA A 154 36.86 11.44 -13.27
C ALA A 154 35.50 12.16 -13.36
N PHE A 155 34.71 12.08 -12.29
CA PHE A 155 33.36 12.64 -12.25
C PHE A 155 33.26 13.97 -11.48
N ASP A 156 34.39 14.57 -11.10
CA ASP A 156 34.47 15.86 -10.37
C ASP A 156 33.55 15.89 -9.13
N LEU A 157 33.61 14.83 -8.30
CA LEU A 157 32.71 14.67 -7.15
C LEU A 157 33.06 15.67 -6.03
N GLU A 158 32.03 16.30 -5.49
CA GLU A 158 32.16 17.30 -4.42
C GLU A 158 32.69 16.66 -3.11
N PRO A 159 33.62 17.32 -2.40
CA PRO A 159 34.09 16.86 -1.10
C PRO A 159 32.94 16.77 -0.09
N ALA A 160 32.88 15.65 0.64
CA ALA A 160 31.84 15.39 1.66
C ALA A 160 32.44 15.17 3.05
N ALA A 161 31.59 15.35 4.07
CA ALA A 161 31.91 15.01 5.46
C ALA A 161 32.19 13.49 5.61
N PRO A 162 32.91 13.07 6.66
CA PRO A 162 33.17 11.65 6.92
C PRO A 162 31.90 10.79 6.91
N ALA A 163 31.89 9.74 6.08
CA ALA A 163 30.73 8.88 5.87
C ALA A 163 30.54 7.79 6.95
N GLY A 164 31.24 7.89 8.09
CA GLY A 164 31.08 6.96 9.22
C GLY A 164 31.79 5.61 9.08
N PHE A 165 32.56 5.37 8.01
CA PHE A 165 33.35 4.14 7.88
C PHE A 165 34.43 4.03 8.96
N THR A 166 34.37 2.96 9.75
CA THR A 166 35.23 2.70 10.90
C THR A 166 36.68 2.38 10.54
N ASP A 167 36.93 1.98 9.30
CA ASP A 167 38.24 1.59 8.77
C ASP A 167 38.85 2.62 7.80
N VAL A 168 38.19 3.78 7.63
CA VAL A 168 38.70 4.89 6.81
C VAL A 168 39.37 5.91 7.72
N ALA A 169 40.68 5.76 7.88
CA ALA A 169 41.51 6.76 8.57
C ALA A 169 41.78 7.99 7.67
N GLU A 170 42.16 9.11 8.28
CA GLU A 170 42.63 10.28 7.52
C GLU A 170 43.83 9.89 6.63
N GLY A 171 43.71 10.19 5.33
CA GLY A 171 44.67 9.75 4.34
C GLY A 171 44.32 10.27 2.94
N PRO A 172 45.17 10.00 1.93
CA PRO A 172 45.05 10.61 0.60
C PRO A 172 43.76 10.24 -0.15
N HIS A 173 43.09 9.15 0.24
CA HIS A 173 41.87 8.64 -0.40
C HIS A 173 40.60 8.95 0.40
N ALA A 174 40.71 9.38 1.66
CA ALA A 174 39.57 9.50 2.58
C ALA A 174 38.50 10.48 2.05
N ALA A 175 38.93 11.64 1.54
CA ALA A 175 38.02 12.63 0.97
C ALA A 175 37.24 12.07 -0.24
N SER A 176 37.91 11.30 -1.10
CA SER A 176 37.28 10.68 -2.26
C SER A 176 36.31 9.56 -1.86
N ILE A 177 36.65 8.77 -0.84
CA ILE A 177 35.75 7.74 -0.30
C ILE A 177 34.46 8.37 0.24
N ASN A 178 34.59 9.46 1.00
CA ASN A 178 33.43 10.20 1.51
C ASN A 178 32.60 10.81 0.37
N ALA A 179 33.24 11.38 -0.65
CA ALA A 179 32.55 11.93 -1.82
C ALA A 179 31.76 10.85 -2.57
N LEU A 180 32.31 9.64 -2.74
CA LEU A 180 31.60 8.52 -3.35
C LEU A 180 30.39 8.07 -2.53
N ALA A 181 30.51 8.02 -1.20
CA ALA A 181 29.41 7.64 -0.33
C ALA A 181 28.29 8.69 -0.37
N ALA A 182 28.65 9.98 -0.32
CA ALA A 182 27.71 11.08 -0.46
C ALA A 182 27.01 11.10 -1.82
N ALA A 183 27.73 10.73 -2.88
CA ALA A 183 27.18 10.59 -4.24
C ALA A 183 26.37 9.29 -4.44
N GLY A 184 26.21 8.44 -3.41
CA GLY A 184 25.45 7.18 -3.51
C GLY A 184 26.12 6.11 -4.38
N ILE A 185 27.39 6.28 -4.73
CA ILE A 185 28.16 5.34 -5.56
C ILE A 185 28.56 4.10 -4.76
N THR A 186 28.76 4.23 -3.44
CA THR A 186 29.18 3.14 -2.54
C THR A 186 28.50 3.20 -1.18
N ALA A 187 28.17 2.02 -0.63
CA ALA A 187 27.66 1.85 0.75
C ALA A 187 28.68 1.19 1.68
N GLY A 188 29.92 0.98 1.22
CA GLY A 188 30.94 0.20 1.95
C GLY A 188 31.04 -1.25 1.50
N CYS A 189 31.73 -2.07 2.30
CA CYS A 189 31.92 -3.52 2.10
C CYS A 189 31.27 -4.35 3.21
N VAL A 190 31.19 -3.80 4.42
CA VAL A 190 30.57 -4.42 5.61
C VAL A 190 29.66 -3.39 6.24
N ARG A 191 28.44 -3.81 6.59
CA ARG A 191 27.42 -2.91 7.17
C ARG A 191 27.62 -2.71 8.68
N GLU A 192 28.10 -3.74 9.39
CA GLU A 192 28.31 -3.68 10.84
C GLU A 192 29.59 -4.42 11.30
N PRO A 193 30.56 -3.70 11.90
CA PRO A 193 30.66 -2.24 11.90
C PRO A 193 30.77 -1.72 10.46
N LEU A 194 30.27 -0.51 10.21
CA LEU A 194 30.32 0.10 8.87
C LEU A 194 31.77 0.24 8.40
N GLN A 195 32.15 -0.45 7.32
CA GLN A 195 33.51 -0.46 6.78
C GLN A 195 33.50 -0.24 5.27
N TYR A 196 34.56 0.40 4.75
CA TYR A 196 34.78 0.63 3.33
C TYR A 196 35.68 -0.42 2.67
N CYS A 197 36.56 -1.07 3.44
CA CYS A 197 37.61 -1.98 3.02
C CYS A 197 38.59 -1.34 2.00
N PRO A 198 39.31 -0.26 2.37
CA PRO A 198 40.13 0.51 1.42
C PRO A 198 41.27 -0.28 0.77
N ALA A 199 41.76 -1.34 1.44
CA ALA A 199 42.87 -2.16 0.97
C ALA A 199 42.45 -3.26 -0.03
N ASP A 200 41.17 -3.59 -0.13
CA ASP A 200 40.70 -4.70 -0.95
C ASP A 200 40.80 -4.35 -2.43
N GLY A 201 41.07 -5.37 -3.25
CA GLY A 201 41.05 -5.25 -4.71
C GLY A 201 39.62 -5.08 -5.23
N VAL A 202 39.46 -4.30 -6.30
CA VAL A 202 38.18 -4.14 -7.00
C VAL A 202 38.13 -5.14 -8.14
N THR A 203 37.05 -5.92 -8.23
CA THR A 203 36.82 -6.80 -9.38
C THR A 203 36.27 -6.03 -10.58
N ARG A 204 36.33 -6.62 -11.77
CA ARG A 204 35.77 -6.05 -13.00
C ARG A 204 34.27 -5.75 -12.86
N GLY A 205 33.48 -6.67 -12.30
CA GLY A 205 32.05 -6.48 -12.05
C GLY A 205 31.78 -5.35 -11.05
N GLN A 206 32.54 -5.28 -9.96
CA GLN A 206 32.42 -4.19 -8.98
C GLN A 206 32.74 -2.83 -9.59
N MET A 207 33.83 -2.72 -10.35
CA MET A 207 34.16 -1.48 -11.05
C MET A 207 33.07 -1.07 -12.04
N ALA A 208 32.51 -2.03 -12.79
CA ALA A 208 31.41 -1.76 -13.72
C ALA A 208 30.22 -1.12 -13.00
N SER A 209 29.82 -1.67 -11.85
CA SER A 209 28.77 -1.07 -11.02
C SER A 209 29.11 0.32 -10.51
N PHE A 210 30.35 0.56 -10.07
CA PHE A 210 30.74 1.89 -9.60
C PHE A 210 30.74 2.94 -10.72
N VAL A 211 31.26 2.58 -11.90
CA VAL A 211 31.28 3.46 -13.08
C VAL A 211 29.86 3.73 -13.58
N ALA A 212 29.04 2.68 -13.69
CA ALA A 212 27.67 2.81 -14.18
C ALA A 212 26.79 3.65 -13.23
N ARG A 213 26.97 3.52 -11.90
CA ARG A 213 26.34 4.42 -10.91
C ARG A 213 26.84 5.86 -11.01
N ALA A 214 28.15 6.05 -11.17
CA ALA A 214 28.71 7.39 -11.34
C ALA A 214 28.24 8.08 -12.63
N MET A 215 27.90 7.30 -13.67
CA MET A 215 27.29 7.78 -14.91
C MET A 215 25.77 7.95 -14.83
N GLY A 216 25.11 7.44 -13.78
CA GLY A 216 23.65 7.39 -13.67
C GLY A 216 22.96 6.52 -14.73
N VAL A 217 23.64 5.47 -15.23
CA VAL A 217 23.11 4.59 -16.31
C VAL A 217 22.58 3.25 -15.81
N ILE A 218 22.78 2.97 -14.53
CA ILE A 218 22.05 1.94 -13.78
C ILE A 218 21.52 2.57 -12.51
N GLU A 219 20.34 2.12 -12.10
CA GLU A 219 19.75 2.45 -10.81
C GLU A 219 20.66 1.98 -9.67
N SER A 220 20.80 2.83 -8.66
CA SER A 220 21.49 2.45 -7.44
C SER A 220 20.51 1.61 -6.61
N PRO A 221 20.96 0.65 -5.78
CA PRO A 221 20.10 0.12 -4.70
C PRO A 221 19.51 1.20 -3.78
N ALA A 222 19.95 2.45 -3.93
CA ALA A 222 19.41 3.67 -3.37
C ALA A 222 18.22 4.30 -4.14
N ASP A 223 17.63 3.65 -5.15
CA ASP A 223 16.37 4.10 -5.79
C ASP A 223 15.12 3.73 -4.98
N VAL A 224 15.29 3.11 -3.80
CA VAL A 224 14.32 3.09 -2.69
C VAL A 224 14.59 4.28 -1.78
N ARG A 225 14.52 5.50 -2.32
CA ARG A 225 14.61 6.72 -1.50
C ARG A 225 13.24 7.35 -1.40
N VAL A 226 12.69 7.37 -0.20
CA VAL A 226 11.48 8.11 0.13
C VAL A 226 11.86 9.58 0.40
N SER A 227 11.25 10.50 -0.34
CA SER A 227 11.39 11.95 -0.24
C SER A 227 10.41 12.59 0.75
N GLY A 228 9.32 11.90 1.10
CA GLY A 228 8.34 12.34 2.09
C GLY A 228 7.51 11.20 2.63
N ILE A 229 7.05 11.32 3.87
CA ILE A 229 6.13 10.36 4.50
C ILE A 229 4.92 11.11 5.04
N ASP A 230 3.74 10.51 4.94
CA ASP A 230 2.55 10.97 5.65
C ASP A 230 1.84 9.76 6.29
N ALA A 231 1.24 9.98 7.44
CA ALA A 231 0.51 8.95 8.18
C ALA A 231 -0.97 9.31 8.25
N GLY A 232 -1.80 8.33 7.92
CA GLY A 232 -3.24 8.37 8.06
C GLY A 232 -3.67 8.02 9.49
N TRP A 233 -4.76 7.26 9.61
CA TRP A 233 -5.19 6.72 10.92
C TRP A 233 -4.93 5.23 11.08
N TRP A 234 -4.70 4.56 9.96
CA TRP A 234 -4.58 3.11 9.90
C TRP A 234 -3.50 2.65 8.91
N HIS A 235 -2.95 3.58 8.12
CA HIS A 235 -1.96 3.31 7.08
C HIS A 235 -1.01 4.50 6.95
N SER A 236 0.16 4.25 6.40
CA SER A 236 1.18 5.26 6.10
C SER A 236 1.58 5.15 4.65
N CYS A 237 2.05 6.27 4.08
CA CYS A 237 2.52 6.32 2.72
C CYS A 237 3.86 7.05 2.64
N GLY A 238 4.75 6.55 1.79
CA GLY A 238 6.03 7.14 1.42
C GLY A 238 6.01 7.57 -0.05
N LEU A 239 6.37 8.83 -0.31
CA LEU A 239 6.60 9.37 -1.65
C LEU A 239 8.05 9.10 -2.01
N ARG A 240 8.32 8.39 -3.09
CA ARG A 240 9.68 8.12 -3.55
C ARG A 240 10.24 9.30 -4.33
N VAL A 241 11.57 9.33 -4.47
CA VAL A 241 12.26 10.35 -5.26
C VAL A 241 11.93 10.29 -6.75
N ASP A 242 11.54 9.13 -7.26
CA ASP A 242 11.02 8.92 -8.62
C ASP A 242 9.54 9.34 -8.77
N GLY A 243 8.90 9.79 -7.69
CA GLY A 243 7.51 10.23 -7.66
C GLY A 243 6.51 9.10 -7.44
N SER A 244 6.90 7.84 -7.45
CA SER A 244 5.97 6.75 -7.10
C SER A 244 5.67 6.72 -5.60
N ILE A 245 4.54 6.15 -5.19
CA ILE A 245 4.09 6.11 -3.80
C ILE A 245 4.02 4.66 -3.35
N ASP A 246 4.65 4.36 -2.22
CA ASP A 246 4.47 3.10 -1.50
C ASP A 246 3.62 3.37 -0.26
N CYS A 247 2.55 2.62 -0.06
CA CYS A 247 1.77 2.70 1.16
C CYS A 247 1.72 1.33 1.84
N TRP A 248 1.59 1.35 3.16
CA TRP A 248 1.57 0.16 4.00
C TRP A 248 0.70 0.44 5.24
N GLY A 249 0.38 -0.61 5.99
CA GLY A 249 -0.64 -0.60 7.04
C GLY A 249 -1.99 -1.11 6.53
N SER A 250 -3.05 -0.79 7.27
CA SER A 250 -4.36 -1.37 7.03
C SER A 250 -4.92 -1.01 5.66
N ASN A 251 -5.40 -2.02 4.94
CA ASN A 251 -5.88 -1.86 3.56
C ASN A 251 -7.34 -2.26 3.26
N PRO A 252 -8.31 -2.33 4.21
CA PRO A 252 -9.68 -2.80 3.94
C PRO A 252 -10.42 -2.09 2.81
N PHE A 253 -10.00 -0.86 2.49
CA PHE A 253 -10.59 -0.04 1.44
C PHE A 253 -9.62 0.23 0.28
N GLY A 254 -8.48 -0.46 0.21
CA GLY A 254 -7.47 -0.18 -0.82
C GLY A 254 -6.67 1.10 -0.57
N GLN A 255 -6.67 1.65 0.64
CA GLN A 255 -5.99 2.91 0.98
C GLN A 255 -4.46 2.82 0.99
N ALA A 256 -3.92 1.60 1.05
CA ALA A 256 -2.52 1.29 0.86
C ALA A 256 -2.16 0.87 -0.59
N ASP A 257 -3.16 0.73 -1.48
CA ASP A 257 -2.93 0.40 -2.90
C ASP A 257 -2.72 1.66 -3.75
N ALA A 258 -1.55 2.26 -3.59
CA ALA A 258 -1.20 3.48 -4.33
C ALA A 258 -1.27 3.26 -5.86
N PRO A 259 -1.91 4.17 -6.61
CA PRO A 259 -1.96 4.10 -8.06
C PRO A 259 -0.57 4.28 -8.67
N ALA A 260 -0.30 3.57 -9.77
CA ALA A 260 0.93 3.75 -10.52
C ALA A 260 1.04 5.17 -11.11
N GLY A 261 2.26 5.68 -11.17
CA GLY A 261 2.62 6.95 -11.80
C GLY A 261 3.44 7.86 -10.89
N GLU A 262 3.76 9.04 -11.42
CA GLU A 262 4.58 10.04 -10.75
C GLU A 262 3.72 11.06 -10.00
N PHE A 263 4.10 11.29 -8.75
CA PHE A 263 3.49 12.21 -7.79
C PHE A 263 4.56 13.14 -7.23
N SER A 264 4.15 14.36 -6.89
CA SER A 264 4.99 15.40 -6.30
C SER A 264 4.67 15.67 -4.83
N ALA A 265 3.51 15.20 -4.36
CA ALA A 265 3.11 15.25 -2.96
C ALA A 265 2.11 14.13 -2.66
N LEU A 266 2.01 13.76 -1.38
CA LEU A 266 1.00 12.83 -0.89
C LEU A 266 0.37 13.34 0.40
N THR A 267 -0.82 12.86 0.71
CA THR A 267 -1.45 12.98 2.02
C THR A 267 -2.27 11.72 2.34
N ALA A 268 -2.27 11.30 3.59
CA ALA A 268 -3.02 10.15 4.10
C ALA A 268 -4.12 10.61 5.07
N GLY A 269 -5.36 10.19 4.80
CA GLY A 269 -6.53 10.42 5.66
C GLY A 269 -6.82 9.20 6.54
N ALA A 270 -8.04 9.10 7.07
CA ALA A 270 -8.38 7.95 7.92
C ALA A 270 -8.44 6.62 7.16
N HIS A 271 -9.12 6.63 6.01
CA HIS A 271 -9.39 5.40 5.23
C HIS A 271 -9.14 5.61 3.74
N HIS A 272 -8.43 6.68 3.37
CA HIS A 272 -8.11 7.03 2.00
C HIS A 272 -6.79 7.80 1.95
N SER A 273 -6.20 7.87 0.78
CA SER A 273 -4.97 8.59 0.48
C SER A 273 -5.20 9.45 -0.75
N CYS A 274 -4.47 10.56 -0.86
CA CYS A 274 -4.47 11.38 -2.06
C CYS A 274 -3.05 11.80 -2.42
N GLY A 275 -2.74 11.80 -3.71
CA GLY A 275 -1.49 12.28 -4.28
C GLY A 275 -1.73 13.45 -5.23
N LEU A 276 -0.73 14.33 -5.33
CA LEU A 276 -0.66 15.33 -6.40
C LEU A 276 0.25 14.84 -7.51
N ARG A 277 -0.27 14.78 -8.73
CA ARG A 277 0.55 14.52 -9.93
C ARG A 277 1.38 15.76 -10.28
N ASP A 278 2.41 15.58 -11.09
CA ASP A 278 3.29 16.68 -11.54
C ASP A 278 2.57 17.79 -12.30
N ASP A 279 1.44 17.49 -12.93
CA ASP A 279 0.60 18.49 -13.61
C ASP A 279 -0.31 19.28 -12.64
N GLY A 280 -0.27 18.94 -11.34
CA GLY A 280 -1.06 19.51 -10.26
C GLY A 280 -2.43 18.89 -10.06
N SER A 281 -2.81 17.87 -10.84
CA SER A 281 -4.09 17.14 -10.61
C SER A 281 -4.01 16.30 -9.33
N ALA A 282 -5.14 16.20 -8.62
CA ALA A 282 -5.25 15.36 -7.43
C ALA A 282 -5.87 14.01 -7.80
N GLU A 283 -5.26 12.93 -7.30
CA GLU A 283 -5.80 11.58 -7.42
C GLU A 283 -5.87 10.95 -6.04
N CYS A 284 -7.04 10.40 -5.70
CA CYS A 284 -7.30 9.79 -4.40
C CYS A 284 -7.69 8.32 -4.57
N TRP A 285 -7.25 7.48 -3.64
CA TRP A 285 -7.57 6.06 -3.57
C TRP A 285 -7.92 5.64 -2.14
N GLY A 286 -8.56 4.49 -1.96
CA GLY A 286 -9.06 4.01 -0.67
C GLY A 286 -10.59 4.02 -0.56
N SER A 287 -11.11 4.31 0.63
CA SER A 287 -12.55 4.39 0.90
C SER A 287 -13.20 5.52 0.11
N ASN A 288 -14.34 5.24 -0.52
CA ASN A 288 -15.17 6.25 -1.19
C ASN A 288 -16.61 6.35 -0.65
N ILE A 289 -16.85 5.82 0.56
CA ILE A 289 -18.21 5.69 1.14
C ILE A 289 -18.95 7.03 1.20
N VAL A 290 -18.23 8.14 1.30
CA VAL A 290 -18.76 9.50 1.43
C VAL A 290 -18.25 10.43 0.32
N GLY A 291 -17.76 9.86 -0.79
CA GLY A 291 -17.29 10.61 -1.97
C GLY A 291 -15.90 11.21 -1.83
N GLN A 292 -15.09 10.77 -0.87
CA GLN A 292 -13.79 11.37 -0.58
C GLN A 292 -12.70 11.10 -1.64
N LEU A 293 -12.95 10.21 -2.60
CA LEU A 293 -12.06 10.03 -3.76
C LEU A 293 -12.39 10.95 -4.94
N GLY A 294 -13.56 11.60 -4.92
CA GLY A 294 -14.06 12.43 -6.01
C GLY A 294 -13.38 13.79 -6.10
N ALA A 295 -12.06 13.81 -6.30
CA ALA A 295 -11.29 15.03 -6.45
C ALA A 295 -11.84 15.88 -7.63
N PRO A 296 -12.13 17.17 -7.42
CA PRO A 296 -12.66 18.01 -8.48
C PRO A 296 -11.59 18.35 -9.53
N ALA A 297 -12.04 18.64 -10.74
CA ALA A 297 -11.15 19.01 -11.83
C ALA A 297 -10.45 20.34 -11.52
N GLY A 298 -9.12 20.32 -11.48
CA GLY A 298 -8.33 21.51 -11.14
C GLY A 298 -6.85 21.21 -10.94
N ARG A 299 -6.09 22.26 -10.63
CA ARG A 299 -4.67 22.17 -10.28
C ARG A 299 -4.42 22.67 -8.88
N PHE A 300 -3.80 21.83 -8.08
CA PHE A 300 -3.49 22.02 -6.67
C PHE A 300 -1.98 22.11 -6.45
N VAL A 301 -1.60 22.76 -5.36
CA VAL A 301 -0.21 22.89 -4.90
C VAL A 301 0.01 22.24 -3.53
N ALA A 302 -1.07 21.90 -2.82
CA ALA A 302 -1.05 21.18 -1.57
C ALA A 302 -2.40 20.48 -1.34
N LEU A 303 -2.38 19.35 -0.64
CA LEU A 303 -3.55 18.61 -0.20
C LEU A 303 -3.47 18.36 1.31
N SER A 304 -4.62 18.17 1.95
CA SER A 304 -4.73 17.63 3.30
C SER A 304 -5.98 16.76 3.40
N ALA A 305 -5.79 15.50 3.78
CA ALA A 305 -6.85 14.53 4.00
C ALA A 305 -7.21 14.44 5.50
N GLY A 306 -8.50 14.43 5.80
CA GLY A 306 -9.05 14.22 7.14
C GLY A 306 -9.70 12.85 7.28
N TRP A 307 -10.74 12.74 8.11
CA TRP A 307 -11.43 11.46 8.34
C TRP A 307 -12.17 10.92 7.11
N GLY A 308 -12.88 11.79 6.40
CA GLY A 308 -13.71 11.40 5.26
C GLY A 308 -13.89 12.52 4.25
N HIS A 309 -13.02 13.54 4.30
CA HIS A 309 -12.96 14.64 3.34
C HIS A 309 -11.51 14.99 3.08
N THR A 310 -11.27 15.60 1.92
CA THR A 310 -9.96 16.12 1.51
C THR A 310 -10.14 17.57 1.10
N CYS A 311 -9.15 18.40 1.42
CA CYS A 311 -9.08 19.77 0.96
C CYS A 311 -7.77 20.02 0.22
N GLY A 312 -7.82 20.80 -0.85
CA GLY A 312 -6.66 21.20 -1.62
C GLY A 312 -6.53 22.71 -1.73
N VAL A 313 -5.28 23.20 -1.70
CA VAL A 313 -4.94 24.57 -2.08
C VAL A 313 -4.69 24.59 -3.58
N ARG A 314 -5.48 25.36 -4.32
CA ARG A 314 -5.32 25.52 -5.76
C ARG A 314 -4.13 26.41 -6.11
N THR A 315 -3.70 26.35 -7.36
CA THR A 315 -2.65 27.23 -7.92
C THR A 315 -2.97 28.73 -7.85
N ASP A 316 -4.26 29.11 -7.79
CA ASP A 316 -4.73 30.48 -7.56
C ASP A 316 -4.92 30.84 -6.07
N GLN A 317 -4.49 29.94 -5.18
CA GLN A 317 -4.54 30.02 -3.72
C GLN A 317 -5.96 29.93 -3.12
N TYR A 318 -6.98 29.57 -3.89
CA TYR A 318 -8.29 29.25 -3.33
C TYR A 318 -8.33 27.81 -2.82
N LEU A 319 -9.21 27.53 -1.86
CA LEU A 319 -9.42 26.17 -1.36
C LEU A 319 -10.56 25.48 -2.09
N GLU A 320 -10.41 24.18 -2.31
CA GLU A 320 -11.48 23.31 -2.76
C GLU A 320 -11.48 22.05 -1.90
N CYS A 321 -12.64 21.67 -1.39
CA CYS A 321 -12.79 20.50 -0.51
C CYS A 321 -13.87 19.57 -1.06
N TRP A 322 -13.68 18.26 -0.87
CA TRP A 322 -14.60 17.22 -1.34
C TRP A 322 -14.68 16.07 -0.34
N GLY A 323 -15.68 15.19 -0.53
CA GLY A 323 -16.02 14.12 0.39
C GLY A 323 -17.13 14.51 1.37
N VAL A 324 -17.06 14.00 2.60
CA VAL A 324 -18.13 14.18 3.59
C VAL A 324 -18.29 15.66 3.97
N ASN A 325 -19.47 16.21 3.73
CA ASN A 325 -19.76 17.61 4.02
C ASN A 325 -20.73 17.81 5.19
N TRP A 326 -20.71 16.92 6.19
CA TRP A 326 -21.52 17.11 7.37
C TRP A 326 -21.06 18.33 8.17
N ASN A 327 -22.01 19.19 8.52
CA ASN A 327 -21.77 20.47 9.20
C ASN A 327 -20.91 21.46 8.40
N GLY A 328 -20.87 21.32 7.07
CA GLY A 328 -20.15 22.26 6.19
C GLY A 328 -18.63 22.10 6.22
N ARG A 329 -18.06 20.98 6.71
CA ARG A 329 -16.59 20.80 6.83
C ARG A 329 -15.84 20.76 5.49
N ALA A 330 -16.56 20.56 4.39
CA ALA A 330 -16.06 20.66 3.03
C ALA A 330 -16.55 21.92 2.28
N ASP A 331 -17.06 22.93 3.01
CA ASP A 331 -17.44 24.25 2.47
C ASP A 331 -16.40 25.32 2.85
N PRO A 332 -15.27 25.42 2.12
CA PRO A 332 -14.21 26.35 2.49
C PRO A 332 -14.66 27.83 2.37
N PRO A 333 -14.22 28.71 3.28
CA PRO A 333 -14.48 30.14 3.19
C PRO A 333 -13.80 30.78 1.98
N VAL A 334 -14.41 31.84 1.45
CA VAL A 334 -13.87 32.57 0.30
C VAL A 334 -12.59 33.31 0.68
N GLY A 335 -11.53 33.13 -0.11
CA GLY A 335 -10.28 33.88 0.00
C GLY A 335 -9.05 33.09 -0.41
N GLN A 336 -7.88 33.71 -0.22
CA GLN A 336 -6.60 33.13 -0.57
C GLN A 336 -5.90 32.53 0.66
N PHE A 337 -5.46 31.29 0.50
CA PHE A 337 -4.84 30.44 1.50
C PHE A 337 -3.49 29.91 1.01
N SER A 338 -2.59 29.74 1.97
CA SER A 338 -1.25 29.19 1.75
C SER A 338 -1.12 27.76 2.28
N VAL A 339 -1.94 27.39 3.27
CA VAL A 339 -1.95 26.06 3.90
C VAL A 339 -3.40 25.70 4.24
N VAL A 340 -3.73 24.42 4.14
CA VAL A 340 -4.97 23.83 4.65
C VAL A 340 -4.64 22.59 5.48
N ALA A 341 -5.39 22.37 6.56
CA ALA A 341 -5.29 21.18 7.39
C ALA A 341 -6.69 20.67 7.74
N ALA A 342 -6.97 19.42 7.39
CA ALA A 342 -8.25 18.74 7.61
C ALA A 342 -8.18 17.83 8.85
N GLY A 343 -9.14 18.00 9.77
CA GLY A 343 -9.32 17.11 10.93
C GLY A 343 -10.51 16.14 10.75
N ASP A 344 -11.06 15.63 11.84
CA ASP A 344 -12.24 14.74 11.80
C ASP A 344 -13.49 15.46 11.31
N GLU A 345 -13.86 16.54 12.02
CA GLU A 345 -15.16 17.20 11.88
C GLU A 345 -15.06 18.65 11.41
N PHE A 346 -13.85 19.18 11.27
CA PHE A 346 -13.58 20.56 10.86
C PHE A 346 -12.27 20.65 10.07
N THR A 347 -12.10 21.78 9.42
CA THR A 347 -10.93 22.11 8.62
C THR A 347 -10.49 23.53 8.98
N CYS A 348 -9.19 23.78 8.97
CA CYS A 348 -8.63 25.12 9.14
C CYS A 348 -7.68 25.44 7.99
N GLY A 349 -7.60 26.73 7.63
CA GLY A 349 -6.72 27.25 6.60
C GLY A 349 -5.94 28.46 7.09
N LEU A 350 -4.67 28.53 6.71
CA LEU A 350 -3.82 29.70 6.92
C LEU A 350 -3.89 30.61 5.68
N ARG A 351 -4.45 31.80 5.86
CA ARG A 351 -4.52 32.82 4.81
C ARG A 351 -3.13 33.34 4.44
N VAL A 352 -2.99 33.87 3.23
CA VAL A 352 -1.75 34.46 2.72
C VAL A 352 -1.23 35.64 3.57
N ASP A 353 -2.10 36.31 4.31
CA ASP A 353 -1.74 37.39 5.23
C ASP A 353 -1.28 36.89 6.62
N GLY A 354 -1.43 35.59 6.88
CA GLY A 354 -1.09 34.90 8.11
C GLY A 354 -2.25 34.77 9.11
N SER A 355 -3.48 35.19 8.78
CA SER A 355 -4.66 34.93 9.61
C SER A 355 -5.20 33.50 9.40
N ILE A 356 -6.01 32.99 10.33
CA ILE A 356 -6.57 31.63 10.29
C ILE A 356 -8.09 31.70 10.19
N ASP A 357 -8.65 30.90 9.29
CA ASP A 357 -10.08 30.58 9.27
C ASP A 357 -10.29 29.09 9.51
N CYS A 358 -11.30 28.73 10.30
CA CYS A 358 -11.73 27.35 10.51
C CYS A 358 -13.23 27.23 10.24
N TRP A 359 -13.66 26.10 9.71
CA TRP A 359 -15.06 25.79 9.35
C TRP A 359 -15.38 24.31 9.59
N GLY A 360 -16.66 23.96 9.70
CA GLY A 360 -17.13 22.62 10.11
C GLY A 360 -17.72 22.58 11.52
N ARG A 361 -17.75 21.41 12.17
CA ARG A 361 -18.23 21.26 13.56
C ARG A 361 -17.08 21.26 14.54
N LEU A 362 -17.28 21.78 15.75
CA LEU A 362 -16.28 21.83 16.83
C LEU A 362 -15.20 22.92 16.68
N HIS A 363 -15.38 23.89 15.77
CA HIS A 363 -14.56 25.11 15.75
C HIS A 363 -15.08 26.20 16.72
N ASP A 364 -16.06 25.88 17.58
CA ASP A 364 -16.81 26.82 18.45
C ASP A 364 -15.97 27.54 19.53
N GLY A 365 -14.64 27.48 19.44
CA GLY A 365 -13.71 28.32 20.21
C GLY A 365 -13.44 29.66 19.51
N GLN A 366 -12.98 30.65 20.27
CA GLN A 366 -12.45 31.88 19.68
C GLN A 366 -11.18 31.53 18.89
N ILE A 367 -11.29 31.48 17.56
CA ILE A 367 -10.14 31.40 16.67
C ILE A 367 -9.21 32.57 17.03
N PRO A 368 -7.95 32.31 17.39
CA PRO A 368 -7.08 33.34 17.92
C PRO A 368 -6.76 34.37 16.86
N ALA A 369 -6.94 35.65 17.19
CA ALA A 369 -6.51 36.75 16.33
C ALA A 369 -4.97 36.84 16.33
N GLY A 370 -4.38 37.08 15.16
CA GLY A 370 -2.94 37.22 15.03
C GLY A 370 -2.42 36.86 13.64
N ARG A 371 -1.09 36.83 13.53
CA ARG A 371 -0.39 36.33 12.34
C ARG A 371 0.38 35.07 12.71
N PHE A 372 0.17 34.02 11.93
CA PHE A 372 0.68 32.67 12.15
C PHE A 372 1.56 32.23 10.98
N SER A 373 2.49 31.33 11.28
CA SER A 373 3.42 30.74 10.30
C SER A 373 3.18 29.24 10.11
N ALA A 374 2.47 28.59 11.04
CA ALA A 374 2.13 27.17 10.95
C ALA A 374 0.84 26.88 11.72
N ILE A 375 0.08 25.88 11.28
CA ILE A 375 -1.12 25.38 11.94
C ILE A 375 -1.03 23.86 12.00
N ALA A 376 -1.51 23.26 13.09
CA ALA A 376 -1.70 21.83 13.23
C ALA A 376 -3.12 21.57 13.73
N VAL A 377 -3.82 20.64 13.06
CA VAL A 377 -5.21 20.31 13.32
C VAL A 377 -5.27 18.85 13.76
N GLY A 378 -5.77 18.60 14.97
CA GLY A 378 -6.07 17.26 15.47
C GLY A 378 -7.58 16.96 15.38
N ARG A 379 -8.02 15.90 16.05
CA ARG A 379 -9.42 15.43 15.95
C ARG A 379 -10.45 16.42 16.49
N ARG A 380 -10.15 17.11 17.60
CA ARG A 380 -11.11 17.96 18.33
C ARG A 380 -10.53 19.30 18.80
N HIS A 381 -9.25 19.55 18.60
CA HIS A 381 -8.58 20.82 18.90
C HIS A 381 -7.50 21.12 17.87
N SER A 382 -7.03 22.36 17.89
CA SER A 382 -6.00 22.84 16.97
C SER A 382 -5.05 23.77 17.69
N CYS A 383 -3.85 23.85 17.15
CA CYS A 383 -2.82 24.76 17.62
C CYS A 383 -2.13 25.41 16.43
N ALA A 384 -1.66 26.65 16.62
CA ALA A 384 -0.92 27.37 15.62
C ALA A 384 0.28 28.10 16.24
N VAL A 385 1.36 28.20 15.46
CA VAL A 385 2.56 28.95 15.84
C VAL A 385 2.45 30.34 15.25
N GLN A 386 2.46 31.35 16.11
CA GLN A 386 2.51 32.75 15.70
C GLN A 386 3.87 33.08 15.06
N VAL A 387 3.92 34.10 14.20
CA VAL A 387 5.19 34.58 13.59
C VAL A 387 6.25 34.94 14.65
N GLN A 388 5.84 35.35 15.85
CA GLN A 388 6.74 35.68 16.97
C GLN A 388 7.20 34.44 17.77
N GLY A 389 6.58 33.28 17.52
CA GLY A 389 6.87 31.98 18.14
C GLY A 389 5.90 31.57 19.26
N ALA A 390 4.96 32.41 19.68
CA ALA A 390 3.97 31.99 20.67
C ALA A 390 2.99 30.96 20.07
N ILE A 391 2.49 30.03 20.89
CA ILE A 391 1.47 29.07 20.46
C ILE A 391 0.09 29.55 20.90
N ALA A 392 -0.88 29.46 20.00
CA ALA A 392 -2.29 29.62 20.34
C ALA A 392 -3.04 28.33 19.99
N CYS A 393 -3.82 27.80 20.93
CA CYS A 393 -4.64 26.62 20.72
C CYS A 393 -6.12 26.91 21.01
N TRP A 394 -7.01 26.21 20.31
CA TRP A 394 -8.46 26.35 20.43
C TRP A 394 -9.17 25.02 20.17
N GLY A 395 -10.45 24.96 20.51
CA GLY A 395 -11.28 23.74 20.42
C GLY A 395 -11.44 23.03 21.76
N ALA A 396 -11.56 21.71 21.73
CA ALA A 396 -11.73 20.87 22.91
C ALA A 396 -10.63 21.07 23.96
N ASN A 397 -11.02 21.21 25.23
CA ASN A 397 -10.07 21.48 26.32
C ASN A 397 -10.36 20.70 27.62
N TRP A 398 -11.04 19.56 27.54
CA TRP A 398 -11.42 18.78 28.74
C TRP A 398 -10.23 18.24 29.54
N SER A 399 -9.07 18.10 28.89
CA SER A 399 -7.81 17.63 29.47
C SER A 399 -6.76 18.74 29.59
N GLY A 400 -7.11 20.00 29.28
CA GLY A 400 -6.15 21.09 29.19
C GLY A 400 -5.34 21.13 27.88
N GLN A 401 -5.69 20.33 26.87
CA GLN A 401 -4.94 20.20 25.61
C GLN A 401 -4.93 21.45 24.72
N ALA A 402 -5.85 22.38 24.95
CA ALA A 402 -5.88 23.70 24.30
C ALA A 402 -5.31 24.82 25.20
N ALA A 403 -4.84 24.50 26.42
CA ALA A 403 -4.16 25.46 27.29
C ALA A 403 -2.67 25.54 26.93
N ALA A 404 -2.35 26.26 25.85
CA ALA A 404 -0.99 26.41 25.35
C ALA A 404 -0.03 26.99 26.42
N PRO A 405 1.19 26.44 26.55
CA PRO A 405 2.18 26.95 27.49
C PRO A 405 2.81 28.26 27.00
N ASP A 406 3.24 29.09 27.95
CA ASP A 406 4.02 30.30 27.64
C ASP A 406 5.41 29.93 27.07
N GLY A 407 5.85 30.65 26.04
CA GLY A 407 7.16 30.45 25.44
C GLY A 407 7.25 30.83 23.98
N ARG A 408 8.40 30.52 23.36
CA ARG A 408 8.64 30.69 21.92
C ARG A 408 8.97 29.33 21.30
N PHE A 409 8.25 28.97 20.26
CA PHE A 409 8.24 27.66 19.63
C PHE A 409 8.43 27.81 18.12
N SER A 410 8.98 26.78 17.51
CA SER A 410 9.21 26.67 16.06
C SER A 410 8.22 25.70 15.39
N ALA A 411 7.70 24.72 16.13
CA ALA A 411 6.79 23.71 15.61
C ALA A 411 5.80 23.24 16.69
N VAL A 412 4.66 22.72 16.26
CA VAL A 412 3.62 22.14 17.12
C VAL A 412 3.00 20.91 16.44
N ALA A 413 2.73 19.88 17.22
CA ALA A 413 2.00 18.67 16.84
C ALA A 413 0.83 18.43 17.80
N VAL A 414 -0.26 17.90 17.28
CA VAL A 414 -1.56 17.82 17.96
C VAL A 414 -2.05 16.39 17.92
N GLY A 415 -2.17 15.74 19.09
CA GLY A 415 -2.69 14.38 19.23
C GLY A 415 -4.19 14.35 19.50
N LEU A 416 -4.70 13.23 20.03
CA LEU A 416 -6.14 13.09 20.36
C LEU A 416 -6.59 14.02 21.50
N SER A 417 -5.80 14.10 22.57
CA SER A 417 -6.13 14.85 23.78
C SER A 417 -4.90 15.39 24.51
N HIS A 418 -3.78 15.47 23.81
CA HIS A 418 -2.54 16.14 24.21
C HIS A 418 -1.96 16.89 23.01
N SER A 419 -1.01 17.77 23.29
CA SER A 419 -0.30 18.56 22.30
C SER A 419 1.16 18.63 22.69
N CYS A 420 2.05 18.70 21.71
CA CYS A 420 3.49 18.83 21.92
C CYS A 420 4.06 19.90 21.01
N ALA A 421 5.08 20.62 21.46
CA ALA A 421 5.73 21.66 20.68
C ALA A 421 7.24 21.68 20.86
N VAL A 422 7.95 21.98 19.77
CA VAL A 422 9.40 22.21 19.79
C VAL A 422 9.64 23.67 20.11
N ARG A 423 10.29 23.94 21.24
CA ARG A 423 10.68 25.26 21.69
C ARG A 423 11.94 25.71 20.94
N ILE A 424 12.17 27.03 20.82
CA ILE A 424 13.32 27.58 20.08
C ILE A 424 14.70 27.18 20.61
N ASP A 425 14.78 26.66 21.84
CA ASP A 425 15.98 26.07 22.44
C ASP A 425 16.09 24.55 22.15
N ALA A 426 15.27 24.05 21.22
CA ALA A 426 15.13 22.66 20.81
C ALA A 426 14.60 21.69 21.89
N ALA A 427 14.07 22.17 23.02
CA ALA A 427 13.35 21.30 23.95
C ALA A 427 11.91 21.03 23.49
N ILE A 428 11.37 19.85 23.80
CA ILE A 428 9.94 19.57 23.60
C ILE A 428 9.17 19.92 24.88
N VAL A 429 8.03 20.57 24.72
CA VAL A 429 7.05 20.80 25.79
C VAL A 429 5.72 20.18 25.36
N CYS A 430 5.18 19.29 26.18
CA CYS A 430 3.87 18.68 25.96
C CYS A 430 2.90 19.06 27.08
N TRP A 431 1.61 19.08 26.75
CA TRP A 431 0.53 19.42 27.69
C TRP A 431 -0.78 18.73 27.28
N GLY A 432 -1.73 18.67 28.21
CA GLY A 432 -3.02 18.00 28.03
C GLY A 432 -3.12 16.69 28.83
N SER A 433 -3.77 15.69 28.25
CA SER A 433 -3.89 14.35 28.85
C SER A 433 -2.50 13.72 29.07
N ASN A 434 -2.31 13.09 30.23
CA ASN A 434 -1.04 12.47 30.61
C ASN A 434 -1.22 11.13 31.36
N GLY A 435 -2.37 10.47 31.18
CA GLY A 435 -2.65 9.21 31.90
C GLY A 435 -1.67 8.07 31.58
N LEU A 436 -0.99 8.15 30.44
CA LEU A 436 -0.04 7.16 29.93
C LEU A 436 1.37 7.75 29.79
N GLY A 437 1.62 8.94 30.36
CA GLY A 437 2.91 9.64 30.24
C GLY A 437 3.13 10.36 28.91
N GLN A 438 2.11 10.47 28.04
CA GLN A 438 2.25 11.05 26.69
C GLN A 438 2.58 12.55 26.67
N ALA A 439 2.42 13.25 27.79
CA ALA A 439 2.82 14.64 27.96
C ALA A 439 4.15 14.80 28.73
N GLU A 440 4.85 13.71 29.05
CA GLU A 440 6.14 13.72 29.76
C GLU A 440 7.31 13.60 28.78
N ALA A 441 7.53 14.66 27.99
CA ALA A 441 8.59 14.68 27.00
C ALA A 441 9.99 14.48 27.64
N PRO A 442 10.79 13.50 27.19
CA PRO A 442 12.14 13.28 27.68
C PRO A 442 13.06 14.48 27.38
N PRO A 443 14.00 14.82 28.28
CA PRO A 443 14.94 15.92 28.04
C PRO A 443 15.83 15.63 26.82
N GLY A 444 16.09 16.66 26.00
CA GLY A 444 16.92 16.53 24.80
C GLY A 444 16.80 17.74 23.88
N TYR A 445 17.53 17.68 22.76
CA TYR A 445 17.51 18.66 21.68
C TYR A 445 16.88 18.04 20.42
N TYR A 446 15.70 18.52 20.08
CA TYR A 446 14.82 17.98 19.05
C TYR A 446 14.66 18.96 17.89
N LEU A 447 14.59 18.41 16.68
CA LEU A 447 14.28 19.13 15.45
C LEU A 447 12.79 19.12 15.14
N ALA A 448 12.12 18.01 15.45
CA ALA A 448 10.72 17.79 15.15
C ALA A 448 10.04 16.97 16.24
N VAL A 449 8.71 17.04 16.28
CA VAL A 449 7.84 16.24 17.14
C VAL A 449 6.63 15.77 16.33
N ALA A 450 6.24 14.53 16.53
CA ALA A 450 5.03 13.92 16.00
C ALA A 450 4.20 13.33 17.16
N THR A 451 2.88 13.34 17.03
CA THR A 451 1.95 12.92 18.09
C THR A 451 0.92 11.96 17.53
N GLY A 452 0.82 10.78 18.14
CA GLY A 452 -0.25 9.82 17.91
C GLY A 452 -1.47 10.10 18.79
N TYR A 453 -2.32 9.08 19.01
CA TYR A 453 -3.46 9.24 19.93
C TYR A 453 -3.01 9.31 21.38
N TYR A 454 -2.11 8.42 21.76
CA TYR A 454 -1.71 8.22 23.15
C TYR A 454 -0.19 8.16 23.35
N HIS A 455 0.60 8.41 22.30
CA HIS A 455 2.05 8.53 22.37
C HIS A 455 2.54 9.73 21.56
N SER A 456 3.83 10.03 21.70
CA SER A 456 4.52 11.07 20.94
C SER A 456 5.94 10.62 20.63
N CYS A 457 6.49 11.09 19.53
CA CYS A 457 7.87 10.83 19.10
C CYS A 457 8.58 12.14 18.76
N GLY A 458 9.85 12.25 19.15
CA GLY A 458 10.70 13.40 18.89
C GLY A 458 11.94 12.98 18.10
N LEU A 459 12.21 13.70 17.00
CA LEU A 459 13.44 13.54 16.21
C LEU A 459 14.53 14.44 16.78
N ARG A 460 15.69 13.88 17.14
CA ARG A 460 16.84 14.62 17.66
C ARG A 460 17.71 15.16 16.53
N SER A 461 18.49 16.20 16.85
CA SER A 461 19.45 16.81 15.91
C SER A 461 20.55 15.87 15.40
N VAL A 462 20.79 14.77 16.12
CA VAL A 462 21.75 13.72 15.77
C VAL A 462 21.15 12.59 14.93
N GLY A 463 19.85 12.67 14.59
CA GLY A 463 19.13 11.67 13.79
C GLY A 463 18.36 10.63 14.60
N ASP A 464 18.62 10.48 15.90
CA ASP A 464 17.92 9.49 16.73
C ASP A 464 16.46 9.92 17.00
N VAL A 465 15.55 8.96 17.04
CA VAL A 465 14.15 9.17 17.44
C VAL A 465 13.93 8.67 18.87
N VAL A 466 13.15 9.42 19.65
CA VAL A 466 12.72 9.00 20.99
C VAL A 466 11.22 9.14 21.11
N CYS A 467 10.55 8.06 21.49
CA CYS A 467 9.11 8.01 21.69
C CYS A 467 8.76 7.84 23.18
N TRP A 468 7.64 8.41 23.61
CA TRP A 468 7.11 8.31 24.98
C TRP A 468 5.57 8.27 24.99
N GLY A 469 4.98 7.75 26.06
CA GLY A 469 3.53 7.62 26.23
C GLY A 469 3.08 6.17 26.31
N ASP A 470 1.96 5.85 25.65
CA ASP A 470 1.51 4.48 25.50
C ASP A 470 2.51 3.62 24.72
N ASN A 471 2.69 2.36 25.14
CA ASN A 471 3.55 1.40 24.46
C ASN A 471 2.87 0.05 24.27
N TYR A 472 1.53 0.00 24.31
CA TYR A 472 0.80 -1.25 24.28
C TYR A 472 1.15 -2.14 23.07
N PHE A 473 1.31 -1.54 21.90
CA PHE A 473 1.66 -2.22 20.65
C PHE A 473 3.16 -2.12 20.33
N GLY A 474 3.99 -1.61 21.23
CA GLY A 474 5.42 -1.39 20.97
C GLY A 474 5.73 -0.09 20.23
N GLN A 475 4.79 0.87 20.17
CA GLN A 475 4.97 2.13 19.42
C GLN A 475 6.08 3.05 19.98
N LEU A 476 6.67 2.72 21.13
CA LEU A 476 7.86 3.35 21.69
C LEU A 476 9.17 2.58 21.42
N ASN A 477 9.08 1.37 20.85
CA ASN A 477 10.22 0.51 20.57
C ASN A 477 10.92 0.95 19.29
N VAL A 478 11.54 2.13 19.32
CA VAL A 478 12.23 2.73 18.18
C VAL A 478 13.37 1.81 17.72
N PRO A 479 13.41 1.42 16.43
CA PRO A 479 14.50 0.64 15.87
C PRO A 479 15.83 1.40 15.88
N GLU A 480 16.94 0.65 15.92
CA GLU A 480 18.27 1.26 15.90
C GLU A 480 18.56 1.93 14.55
N GLY A 481 18.91 3.21 14.56
CA GLY A 481 19.18 3.93 13.32
C GLY A 481 19.12 5.45 13.42
N GLN A 482 19.51 6.10 12.33
CA GLN A 482 19.37 7.54 12.15
C GLN A 482 18.27 7.87 11.15
N PHE A 483 17.40 8.78 11.57
CA PHE A 483 16.21 9.22 10.86
C PHE A 483 16.32 10.70 10.46
N GLN A 484 15.62 11.07 9.39
CA GLN A 484 15.48 12.45 8.87
C GLN A 484 14.08 13.00 9.11
N ALA A 485 13.08 12.12 9.21
CA ALA A 485 11.70 12.48 9.53
C ALA A 485 11.07 11.39 10.41
N VAL A 486 10.06 11.78 11.19
CA VAL A 486 9.25 10.88 12.00
C VAL A 486 7.79 11.32 11.94
N THR A 487 6.89 10.35 11.86
CA THR A 487 5.46 10.52 12.00
C THR A 487 4.92 9.54 13.04
N ALA A 488 3.79 9.90 13.66
CA ALA A 488 3.14 9.09 14.69
C ALA A 488 1.64 9.04 14.38
N ASP A 489 1.12 7.82 14.28
CA ASP A 489 -0.28 7.50 13.98
C ASP A 489 -1.02 7.17 15.29
N ARG A 490 -2.25 6.68 15.23
CA ARG A 490 -3.08 6.21 16.33
C ARG A 490 -2.32 5.29 17.29
N GLU A 491 -1.68 4.24 16.76
CA GLU A 491 -1.14 3.10 17.54
C GLU A 491 0.27 2.64 17.08
N TYR A 492 0.89 3.34 16.12
CA TYR A 492 2.24 3.04 15.63
C TYR A 492 2.98 4.32 15.20
N SER A 493 4.26 4.19 14.87
CA SER A 493 5.11 5.30 14.41
C SER A 493 5.94 4.85 13.22
N CYS A 494 6.30 5.80 12.34
CA CYS A 494 7.17 5.56 11.19
C CYS A 494 8.26 6.62 11.13
N GLY A 495 9.44 6.22 10.69
CA GLY A 495 10.59 7.09 10.49
C GLY A 495 11.20 6.91 9.11
N LEU A 496 11.54 8.03 8.46
CA LEU A 496 12.37 8.04 7.27
C LEU A 496 13.84 7.98 7.69
N ARG A 497 14.55 6.90 7.38
CA ARG A 497 15.97 6.73 7.66
C ARG A 497 16.82 7.62 6.78
N THR A 498 18.04 7.89 7.22
CA THR A 498 19.01 8.73 6.50
C THR A 498 19.51 8.14 5.19
N ASP A 499 19.40 6.83 5.02
CA ASP A 499 19.65 6.11 3.76
C ASP A 499 18.47 6.21 2.77
N GLY A 500 17.32 6.75 3.23
CA GLY A 500 16.08 6.96 2.48
C GLY A 500 15.08 5.81 2.54
N THR A 501 15.35 4.78 3.33
CA THR A 501 14.38 3.72 3.64
C THR A 501 13.40 4.20 4.71
N VAL A 502 12.20 3.61 4.77
CA VAL A 502 11.24 3.87 5.84
C VAL A 502 11.20 2.68 6.77
N GLU A 503 11.11 2.95 8.07
CA GLU A 503 10.95 1.91 9.07
C GLU A 503 9.86 2.31 10.04
N CYS A 504 8.97 1.38 10.36
CA CYS A 504 7.85 1.59 11.26
C CYS A 504 7.90 0.63 12.44
N TRP A 505 7.38 1.08 13.58
CA TRP A 505 7.38 0.31 14.82
C TRP A 505 6.10 0.60 15.62
N GLY A 506 5.70 -0.36 16.46
CA GLY A 506 4.38 -0.41 17.08
C GLY A 506 3.54 -1.54 16.50
N LEU A 507 2.22 -1.32 16.37
CA LEU A 507 1.31 -2.22 15.64
C LEU A 507 1.76 -2.46 14.17
N ALA A 508 2.80 -1.74 13.72
CA ALA A 508 3.49 -1.92 12.45
C ALA A 508 4.56 -3.04 12.43
N GLN A 509 4.68 -3.90 13.45
CA GLN A 509 5.43 -5.20 13.30
C GLN A 509 4.69 -6.20 12.39
N VAL A 510 3.56 -5.81 11.81
CA VAL A 510 2.61 -6.66 11.09
C VAL A 510 2.39 -6.17 9.65
N VAL A 511 2.89 -4.97 9.30
CA VAL A 511 2.87 -4.48 7.92
C VAL A 511 4.20 -3.80 7.63
N HIS A 512 5.19 -4.61 7.25
CA HIS A 512 6.48 -4.11 6.80
C HIS A 512 6.32 -3.22 5.56
N PRO A 513 7.13 -2.16 5.38
CA PRO A 513 7.46 -1.72 4.04
C PRO A 513 8.12 -2.91 3.33
N PRO A 514 7.67 -3.33 2.14
CA PRO A 514 8.17 -4.55 1.54
C PRO A 514 9.69 -4.49 1.36
N THR A 515 10.40 -5.42 2.00
CA THR A 515 11.86 -5.56 1.89
C THR A 515 12.28 -6.15 0.54
N ASP A 516 11.34 -6.72 -0.22
CA ASP A 516 11.49 -7.14 -1.61
C ASP A 516 10.13 -7.05 -2.33
N VAL A 517 9.85 -5.94 -3.03
CA VAL A 517 8.74 -5.96 -4.02
C VAL A 517 9.26 -6.64 -5.27
N VAL A 518 8.83 -7.89 -5.45
CA VAL A 518 8.75 -8.49 -6.78
C VAL A 518 8.04 -7.47 -7.67
N THR A 519 8.75 -6.98 -8.68
CA THR A 519 8.25 -6.15 -9.78
C THR A 519 7.31 -6.96 -10.67
N GLY A 520 6.27 -7.56 -10.08
CA GLY A 520 5.10 -7.96 -10.81
C GLY A 520 4.41 -6.68 -11.23
N ALA A 521 4.62 -6.30 -12.50
CA ALA A 521 3.72 -5.36 -13.14
C ALA A 521 2.27 -5.76 -12.81
N GLU A 522 1.37 -4.79 -12.67
CA GLU A 522 -0.07 -5.07 -12.83
C GLU A 522 -0.21 -6.06 -14.01
N PRO A 523 -1.04 -7.11 -13.92
CA PRO A 523 -1.72 -7.53 -15.13
C PRO A 523 -2.39 -6.26 -15.62
N ALA A 524 -1.84 -5.68 -16.69
CA ALA A 524 -2.26 -4.38 -17.15
C ALA A 524 -3.79 -4.38 -17.21
N LEU A 525 -4.43 -3.29 -16.80
CA LEU A 525 -5.82 -3.00 -17.14
C LEU A 525 -6.10 -3.10 -18.66
N ALA A 526 -5.07 -3.30 -19.49
CA ALA A 526 -5.16 -3.74 -20.86
C ALA A 526 -5.50 -5.24 -20.95
N GLY A 527 -6.79 -5.55 -21.06
CA GLY A 527 -7.26 -6.87 -21.47
C GLY A 527 -8.39 -7.49 -20.66
N LEU A 528 -9.21 -6.69 -19.96
CA LEU A 528 -10.47 -7.21 -19.41
C LEU A 528 -11.33 -7.77 -20.56
N GLY A 529 -11.93 -8.95 -20.36
CA GLY A 529 -12.85 -9.55 -21.31
C GLY A 529 -14.04 -8.64 -21.61
N GLU A 530 -14.72 -8.84 -22.75
CA GLU A 530 -15.76 -7.94 -23.28
C GLU A 530 -16.89 -7.59 -22.29
N CYS A 531 -17.15 -8.43 -21.28
CA CYS A 531 -18.13 -8.15 -20.21
C CYS A 531 -17.58 -8.29 -18.78
N GLN A 532 -16.29 -8.01 -18.55
CA GLN A 532 -15.70 -7.93 -17.21
C GLN A 532 -15.63 -6.48 -16.72
N GLN A 533 -16.62 -6.06 -15.92
CA GLN A 533 -16.71 -4.69 -15.39
C GLN A 533 -15.60 -4.39 -14.39
N ARG A 534 -15.02 -3.19 -14.49
CA ARG A 534 -13.97 -2.71 -13.61
C ARG A 534 -14.51 -2.50 -12.20
N GLY A 535 -13.87 -3.19 -11.24
CA GLY A 535 -14.23 -3.17 -9.84
C GLY A 535 -13.60 -2.04 -9.01
N THR A 536 -14.08 -1.90 -7.78
CA THR A 536 -13.37 -1.18 -6.70
C THR A 536 -11.97 -1.76 -6.49
N ARG A 537 -11.03 -0.91 -6.06
CA ARG A 537 -9.67 -1.31 -5.67
C ARG A 537 -9.57 -1.65 -4.17
N ASN A 538 -10.68 -1.96 -3.52
CA ASN A 538 -10.69 -2.31 -2.10
C ASN A 538 -10.20 -3.75 -1.92
N ASN A 539 -10.03 -4.18 -0.67
CA ASN A 539 -9.78 -5.58 -0.30
C ASN A 539 -10.84 -6.56 -0.83
N THR A 540 -12.03 -6.06 -1.16
CA THR A 540 -13.09 -6.83 -1.79
C THR A 540 -13.72 -6.05 -2.94
N THR A 541 -14.26 -6.76 -3.93
CA THR A 541 -14.86 -6.13 -5.10
C THR A 541 -16.02 -6.95 -5.67
N ALA A 542 -16.97 -6.26 -6.29
CA ALA A 542 -18.01 -6.88 -7.13
C ALA A 542 -17.62 -6.91 -8.61
N GLY A 543 -16.46 -6.36 -8.98
CA GLY A 543 -15.95 -6.34 -10.36
C GLY A 543 -14.67 -7.14 -10.56
N PHE A 544 -13.92 -6.75 -11.59
CA PHE A 544 -12.65 -7.37 -12.00
C PHE A 544 -11.51 -6.32 -12.10
N PRO A 545 -10.24 -6.76 -11.97
CA PRO A 545 -9.83 -8.06 -11.44
C PRO A 545 -10.14 -8.17 -9.94
N LEU A 546 -10.05 -9.38 -9.38
CA LEU A 546 -10.04 -9.55 -7.94
C LEU A 546 -8.84 -8.79 -7.32
N PRO A 547 -8.95 -8.34 -6.05
CA PRO A 547 -7.91 -7.54 -5.39
C PRO A 547 -6.60 -8.32 -5.25
N ARG A 548 -5.46 -7.62 -5.20
CA ARG A 548 -4.14 -8.26 -5.03
C ARG A 548 -3.99 -9.02 -3.70
N SER A 549 -4.74 -8.59 -2.69
CA SER A 549 -4.81 -9.23 -1.37
C SER A 549 -5.63 -10.52 -1.39
N ALA A 550 -6.32 -10.85 -2.48
CA ALA A 550 -7.11 -12.06 -2.56
C ALA A 550 -6.21 -13.31 -2.57
N LEU A 551 -6.57 -14.28 -1.74
CA LEU A 551 -6.00 -15.62 -1.80
C LEU A 551 -6.36 -16.30 -3.12
N ALA A 552 -5.58 -17.31 -3.49
CA ALA A 552 -5.89 -18.13 -4.65
C ALA A 552 -7.28 -18.75 -4.51
N SER A 553 -8.17 -18.43 -5.44
CA SER A 553 -9.54 -18.94 -5.48
C SER A 553 -9.64 -20.33 -6.14
N THR A 554 -8.53 -20.88 -6.64
CA THR A 554 -8.45 -22.20 -7.27
C THR A 554 -7.20 -22.94 -6.82
N GLY A 555 -7.20 -24.27 -6.91
CA GLY A 555 -6.14 -25.13 -6.39
C GLY A 555 -6.42 -25.52 -4.94
N THR A 556 -5.37 -25.81 -4.18
CA THR A 556 -5.48 -26.17 -2.76
C THR A 556 -5.19 -24.95 -1.90
N LEU A 557 -6.13 -24.59 -1.02
CA LEU A 557 -5.99 -23.53 -0.02
C LEU A 557 -5.87 -24.16 1.37
N ARG A 558 -4.72 -24.01 2.02
CA ARG A 558 -4.45 -24.57 3.36
C ARG A 558 -4.70 -23.52 4.42
N VAL A 559 -5.60 -23.84 5.35
CA VAL A 559 -6.00 -22.90 6.41
C VAL A 559 -5.68 -23.48 7.78
N ALA A 560 -4.78 -22.85 8.53
CA ALA A 560 -4.56 -23.17 9.93
C ALA A 560 -5.78 -22.73 10.76
N VAL A 561 -6.27 -23.59 11.66
CA VAL A 561 -7.41 -23.23 12.54
C VAL A 561 -6.97 -23.24 13.99
N LEU A 562 -6.90 -22.06 14.61
CA LEU A 562 -6.47 -21.87 15.99
C LEU A 562 -7.64 -21.50 16.89
N PHE A 563 -7.79 -22.17 18.02
CA PHE A 563 -8.89 -21.93 18.97
C PHE A 563 -8.41 -21.08 20.14
N VAL A 564 -9.00 -19.91 20.36
CA VAL A 564 -8.52 -18.91 21.35
C VAL A 564 -9.60 -18.58 22.36
N ASP A 565 -9.28 -18.67 23.66
CA ASP A 565 -10.16 -18.27 24.76
C ASP A 565 -9.52 -17.22 25.68
N PHE A 566 -10.33 -16.58 26.53
CA PHE A 566 -9.91 -15.42 27.34
C PHE A 566 -10.12 -15.66 28.84
N PRO A 567 -9.41 -14.94 29.74
CA PRO A 567 -9.63 -15.05 31.17
C PRO A 567 -11.08 -14.72 31.60
N ASN A 568 -11.75 -13.77 30.93
CA ASN A 568 -13.16 -13.44 31.13
C ASN A 568 -14.16 -14.25 30.26
N ALA A 569 -13.69 -15.06 29.32
CA ALA A 569 -14.52 -15.86 28.40
C ALA A 569 -13.88 -17.23 28.13
N ILE A 570 -14.02 -18.14 29.11
CA ILE A 570 -13.32 -19.44 29.15
C ILE A 570 -14.11 -20.52 28.41
N ALA A 571 -13.51 -21.15 27.40
CA ALA A 571 -14.20 -22.16 26.60
C ALA A 571 -14.74 -23.33 27.44
N PRO A 572 -16.06 -23.63 27.37
CA PRO A 572 -16.64 -24.75 28.11
C PRO A 572 -16.68 -26.06 27.31
N TYR A 573 -16.34 -26.04 26.02
CA TYR A 573 -16.36 -27.20 25.11
C TYR A 573 -14.95 -27.52 24.60
N SER A 574 -14.74 -28.75 24.14
CA SER A 574 -13.46 -29.10 23.53
C SER A 574 -13.32 -28.48 22.13
N THR A 575 -12.08 -28.29 21.67
CA THR A 575 -11.81 -27.83 20.30
C THR A 575 -12.26 -28.85 19.24
N LEU A 576 -12.28 -30.15 19.59
CA LEU A 576 -12.86 -31.20 18.75
C LEU A 576 -14.37 -31.01 18.58
N ASP A 577 -15.09 -30.71 19.68
CA ASP A 577 -16.53 -30.45 19.60
C ASP A 577 -16.85 -29.23 18.74
N GLU A 578 -16.00 -28.19 18.75
CA GLU A 578 -16.16 -27.01 17.89
C GLU A 578 -15.85 -27.33 16.42
N ALA A 579 -14.78 -28.11 16.18
CA ALA A 579 -14.34 -28.50 14.84
C ALA A 579 -15.36 -29.37 14.12
N ASP A 580 -15.82 -30.46 14.76
CA ASP A 580 -16.74 -31.46 14.19
C ASP A 580 -18.08 -30.88 13.72
N ARG A 581 -18.43 -29.69 14.23
CA ARG A 581 -19.70 -29.04 13.95
C ARG A 581 -19.72 -28.17 12.71
N SER A 582 -18.59 -27.54 12.40
CA SER A 582 -18.55 -26.40 11.47
C SER A 582 -17.51 -26.56 10.36
N LEU A 583 -16.36 -27.18 10.62
CA LEU A 583 -15.26 -27.22 9.64
C LEU A 583 -15.64 -27.98 8.36
N GLY A 584 -16.26 -29.16 8.50
CA GLY A 584 -16.66 -29.98 7.35
C GLY A 584 -17.74 -29.33 6.47
N PHE A 585 -18.52 -28.38 6.99
CA PHE A 585 -19.45 -27.60 6.16
C PHE A 585 -18.69 -26.62 5.25
N ILE A 586 -17.65 -25.96 5.77
CA ILE A 586 -16.85 -24.98 5.00
C ILE A 586 -16.20 -25.67 3.81
N GLU A 587 -15.52 -26.80 4.05
CA GLU A 587 -14.85 -27.61 3.03
C GLU A 587 -15.87 -28.07 1.98
N GLY A 588 -16.94 -28.76 2.42
CA GLY A 588 -17.94 -29.31 1.51
C GLY A 588 -18.68 -28.25 0.69
N PHE A 589 -19.00 -27.10 1.28
CA PHE A 589 -19.71 -26.02 0.59
C PHE A 589 -18.84 -25.37 -0.49
N LEU A 590 -17.63 -24.95 -0.16
CA LEU A 590 -16.76 -24.22 -1.10
C LEU A 590 -16.17 -25.15 -2.17
N GLU A 591 -15.87 -26.41 -1.85
CA GLU A 591 -15.45 -27.41 -2.84
C GLU A 591 -16.57 -27.67 -3.86
N ALA A 592 -17.80 -27.88 -3.40
CA ALA A 592 -18.94 -28.10 -4.29
C ALA A 592 -19.31 -26.84 -5.10
N SER A 593 -19.37 -25.65 -4.47
CA SER A 593 -19.62 -24.38 -5.18
C SER A 593 -18.53 -24.01 -6.19
N SER A 594 -17.31 -24.54 -6.04
CA SER A 594 -16.23 -24.35 -7.02
C SER A 594 -16.17 -25.44 -8.10
N TYR A 595 -17.10 -26.40 -8.10
CA TYR A 595 -17.04 -27.59 -8.96
C TYR A 595 -15.74 -28.41 -8.77
N GLY A 596 -15.18 -28.38 -7.56
CA GLY A 596 -13.90 -29.01 -7.24
C GLY A 596 -12.66 -28.25 -7.75
N ARG A 597 -12.81 -27.01 -8.21
CA ARG A 597 -11.67 -26.16 -8.61
C ARG A 597 -10.92 -25.59 -7.40
N LEU A 598 -11.58 -25.46 -6.27
CA LEU A 598 -10.98 -25.08 -4.99
C LEU A 598 -11.13 -26.25 -4.01
N ASP A 599 -9.99 -26.69 -3.49
CA ASP A 599 -9.87 -27.68 -2.43
C ASP A 599 -9.41 -26.96 -1.16
N ILE A 600 -10.17 -27.07 -0.07
CA ILE A 600 -9.85 -26.38 1.19
C ILE A 600 -9.35 -27.41 2.19
N GLU A 601 -8.10 -27.25 2.63
CA GLU A 601 -7.47 -28.12 3.60
C GLU A 601 -7.41 -27.41 4.97
N LEU A 602 -8.40 -27.67 5.83
CA LEU A 602 -8.44 -27.11 7.19
C LEU A 602 -7.51 -27.89 8.13
N ARG A 603 -6.60 -27.19 8.81
CA ARG A 603 -5.60 -27.76 9.73
C ARG A 603 -5.84 -27.29 11.17
N PRO A 604 -6.76 -27.91 11.92
CA PRO A 604 -7.07 -27.49 13.27
C PRO A 604 -6.00 -27.86 14.30
N HIS A 605 -5.60 -26.87 15.11
CA HIS A 605 -4.81 -27.06 16.31
C HIS A 605 -5.74 -27.38 17.49
N HIS A 606 -5.84 -28.65 17.87
CA HIS A 606 -6.81 -29.09 18.87
C HIS A 606 -6.40 -28.78 20.33
N ARG A 607 -6.12 -27.51 20.64
CA ARG A 607 -5.86 -26.98 21.98
C ARG A 607 -6.39 -25.55 22.09
N TRP A 608 -7.05 -25.23 23.21
CA TRP A 608 -7.41 -23.84 23.51
C TRP A 608 -6.15 -23.04 23.86
N LEU A 609 -5.89 -22.00 23.08
CA LEU A 609 -4.83 -21.02 23.28
C LEU A 609 -5.38 -19.92 24.18
N ARG A 610 -4.86 -19.83 25.40
CA ARG A 610 -5.31 -18.83 26.38
C ARG A 610 -4.65 -17.48 26.11
N ALA A 611 -5.45 -16.48 25.77
CA ALA A 611 -5.01 -15.09 25.65
C ALA A 611 -4.54 -14.54 27.01
N ARG A 612 -3.54 -13.64 26.99
CA ARG A 612 -2.96 -13.02 28.19
C ARG A 612 -3.94 -12.10 28.93
N HIS A 613 -4.85 -11.46 28.20
CA HIS A 613 -5.76 -10.44 28.74
C HIS A 613 -7.23 -10.78 28.51
N ASP A 614 -8.11 -10.11 29.25
CA ASP A 614 -9.57 -10.16 29.03
C ASP A 614 -9.91 -9.63 27.63
N TYR A 615 -10.98 -10.14 27.02
CA TYR A 615 -11.41 -9.71 25.68
C TYR A 615 -11.57 -8.18 25.56
N ASP A 616 -12.11 -7.52 26.58
CA ASP A 616 -12.33 -6.07 26.60
C ASP A 616 -11.03 -5.25 26.60
N HIS A 617 -9.91 -5.87 27.00
CA HIS A 617 -8.59 -5.24 26.95
C HIS A 617 -8.21 -4.90 25.50
N TYR A 618 -8.53 -5.80 24.58
CA TYR A 618 -8.23 -5.61 23.16
C TYR A 618 -9.20 -4.60 22.49
N LEU A 619 -10.24 -4.11 23.17
CA LEU A 619 -11.26 -3.18 22.63
C LEU A 619 -10.99 -1.68 22.83
N HIS A 620 -9.99 -1.28 23.66
CA HIS A 620 -9.58 0.11 24.01
C HIS A 620 -10.46 1.31 23.55
N GLY A 621 -11.75 1.33 23.92
CA GLY A 621 -12.62 2.51 23.85
C GLY A 621 -12.95 3.09 22.47
N SER A 622 -12.60 2.43 21.35
CA SER A 622 -13.03 2.87 20.02
C SER A 622 -14.33 2.20 19.61
N SER A 623 -15.35 3.00 19.35
CA SER A 623 -16.61 2.59 18.72
C SER A 623 -16.47 2.31 17.21
N LEU A 624 -15.36 1.75 16.74
CA LEU A 624 -15.15 1.39 15.33
C LEU A 624 -14.26 0.14 15.18
N GLY A 625 -14.81 -0.89 14.51
CA GLY A 625 -14.09 -1.83 13.63
C GLY A 625 -13.48 -3.07 14.29
N SER A 626 -13.91 -4.25 13.86
CA SER A 626 -13.37 -5.56 14.25
C SER A 626 -11.89 -5.77 13.93
N GLN A 627 -11.26 -4.99 13.04
CA GLN A 627 -9.97 -5.34 12.41
C GLN A 627 -8.73 -5.16 13.29
N SER A 628 -8.63 -4.12 14.13
CA SER A 628 -7.46 -3.93 15.03
C SER A 628 -7.46 -4.95 16.19
N LEU A 629 -8.68 -5.31 16.63
CA LEU A 629 -8.93 -6.35 17.61
C LEU A 629 -8.50 -7.73 17.08
N GLN A 630 -8.81 -7.99 15.80
CA GLN A 630 -8.52 -9.23 15.09
C GLN A 630 -7.04 -9.55 15.00
N LEU A 631 -6.25 -8.57 14.60
CA LEU A 631 -4.81 -8.71 14.38
C LEU A 631 -4.05 -9.07 15.65
N GLY A 632 -4.22 -8.26 16.72
CA GLY A 632 -3.50 -8.50 17.97
C GLY A 632 -3.84 -9.85 18.63
N ILE A 633 -5.07 -10.31 18.49
CA ILE A 633 -5.49 -11.64 18.98
C ILE A 633 -4.89 -12.74 18.09
N ALA A 634 -4.89 -12.58 16.77
CA ALA A 634 -4.36 -13.57 15.84
C ALA A 634 -2.84 -13.76 15.98
N GLU A 635 -2.09 -12.67 16.14
CA GLU A 635 -0.64 -12.72 16.42
C GLU A 635 -0.34 -13.41 17.75
N GLU A 636 -1.06 -13.04 18.80
CA GLU A 636 -0.87 -13.69 20.10
C GLU A 636 -1.20 -15.18 20.02
N ALA A 637 -2.26 -15.55 19.31
CA ALA A 637 -2.63 -16.93 19.08
C ALA A 637 -1.54 -17.69 18.31
N ALA A 638 -1.07 -17.15 17.19
CA ALA A 638 0.00 -17.73 16.39
C ALA A 638 1.25 -17.94 17.25
N ARG A 639 1.70 -16.93 18.00
CA ARG A 639 2.85 -17.00 18.90
C ARG A 639 2.68 -18.04 20.03
N ILE A 640 1.46 -18.29 20.52
CA ILE A 640 1.20 -19.31 21.55
C ILE A 640 1.15 -20.72 20.95
N ALA A 641 0.72 -20.86 19.69
CA ALA A 641 0.63 -22.12 18.97
C ALA A 641 1.95 -22.56 18.32
N ASP A 642 2.83 -21.60 18.00
CA ASP A 642 4.08 -21.79 17.29
C ASP A 642 5.00 -22.92 17.83
N PRO A 643 5.17 -23.12 19.15
CA PRO A 643 5.97 -24.25 19.65
C PRO A 643 5.39 -25.65 19.34
N ASP A 644 4.12 -25.75 18.98
CA ASP A 644 3.39 -27.00 18.80
C ASP A 644 2.48 -27.03 17.55
N PHE A 645 2.67 -26.10 16.61
CA PHE A 645 1.97 -26.04 15.32
C PHE A 645 2.92 -25.56 14.21
N ASP A 646 2.95 -26.28 13.09
CA ASP A 646 3.81 -25.97 11.94
C ASP A 646 3.03 -25.11 10.92
N PHE A 647 3.47 -23.87 10.75
CA PHE A 647 2.86 -22.93 9.81
C PHE A 647 3.41 -23.06 8.37
N SER A 648 4.35 -23.98 8.12
CA SER A 648 4.95 -24.12 6.79
C SER A 648 3.90 -24.48 5.71
N GLY A 649 3.84 -23.64 4.68
CA GLY A 649 2.92 -23.80 3.56
C GLY A 649 1.45 -23.62 3.91
N VAL A 650 1.13 -22.96 5.02
CA VAL A 650 -0.21 -22.45 5.35
C VAL A 650 -0.45 -21.15 4.56
N ASP A 651 -1.60 -21.04 3.91
CA ASP A 651 -1.97 -19.86 3.12
C ASP A 651 -2.76 -18.84 3.95
N ALA A 652 -3.60 -19.35 4.88
CA ALA A 652 -4.42 -18.51 5.76
C ALA A 652 -4.52 -19.03 7.19
N LEU A 653 -4.77 -18.13 8.14
CA LEU A 653 -4.96 -18.42 9.56
C LEU A 653 -6.38 -18.06 10.01
N MET A 654 -7.18 -19.06 10.34
CA MET A 654 -8.50 -18.93 10.95
C MET A 654 -8.41 -18.95 12.48
N VAL A 655 -8.80 -17.88 13.14
CA VAL A 655 -8.88 -17.81 14.61
C VAL A 655 -10.32 -17.99 15.05
N VAL A 656 -10.56 -18.95 15.94
CA VAL A 656 -11.89 -19.40 16.37
C VAL A 656 -12.07 -19.14 17.86
N HIS A 657 -13.06 -18.34 18.22
CA HIS A 657 -13.39 -18.07 19.63
C HIS A 657 -14.35 -19.11 20.24
N PRO A 658 -14.60 -19.08 21.56
CA PRO A 658 -15.54 -19.99 22.19
C PRO A 658 -16.98 -19.60 21.83
N SER A 659 -17.66 -20.49 21.12
CA SER A 659 -18.98 -20.23 20.52
C SER A 659 -20.07 -19.86 21.52
N VAL A 660 -19.88 -20.16 22.80
CA VAL A 660 -20.83 -19.83 23.87
C VAL A 660 -20.87 -18.33 24.22
N TYR A 661 -19.81 -17.58 23.95
CA TYR A 661 -19.68 -16.17 24.38
C TYR A 661 -19.73 -15.18 23.22
N PHE A 662 -19.34 -15.61 22.03
CA PHE A 662 -19.14 -14.72 20.88
C PHE A 662 -20.23 -14.93 19.83
N GLY A 663 -20.24 -14.09 18.79
CA GLY A 663 -21.15 -14.22 17.65
C GLY A 663 -20.89 -13.14 16.60
N GLY A 664 -21.26 -13.44 15.35
CA GLY A 664 -20.84 -12.68 14.16
C GLY A 664 -19.52 -13.22 13.60
N GLY A 665 -18.95 -12.60 12.58
CA GLY A 665 -17.62 -12.86 12.03
C GLY A 665 -16.93 -11.54 11.73
N GLY A 666 -15.67 -11.58 11.32
CA GLY A 666 -15.14 -10.42 10.64
C GLY A 666 -13.86 -10.76 9.89
N THR A 667 -13.82 -10.37 8.62
CA THR A 667 -12.67 -10.61 7.78
C THR A 667 -11.55 -9.62 8.10
N GLY A 668 -10.39 -10.18 8.47
CA GLY A 668 -9.10 -9.57 8.19
C GLY A 668 -8.62 -10.10 6.82
N GLN A 669 -7.93 -9.26 6.05
CA GLN A 669 -7.07 -9.71 4.95
C GLN A 669 -5.61 -9.34 5.23
N GLU A 670 -5.34 -9.00 6.48
CA GLU A 670 -4.06 -8.54 6.97
C GLU A 670 -3.17 -9.77 7.18
N ARG A 671 -1.86 -9.64 6.92
CA ARG A 671 -0.90 -10.74 7.06
C ARG A 671 -0.18 -10.66 8.39
N ILE A 672 0.15 -11.80 8.98
CA ILE A 672 1.03 -11.87 10.16
C ILE A 672 2.27 -12.69 9.82
N GLU A 673 3.40 -12.35 10.43
CA GLU A 673 4.62 -13.15 10.35
C GLU A 673 4.60 -14.28 11.38
N THR A 674 4.91 -15.49 10.91
CA THR A 674 5.22 -16.67 11.73
C THR A 674 6.70 -17.00 11.60
N GLN A 675 7.25 -17.92 12.41
CA GLN A 675 8.66 -18.30 12.27
C GLN A 675 8.97 -18.94 10.89
N GLU A 676 7.96 -19.49 10.23
CA GLU A 676 8.06 -20.20 8.96
C GLU A 676 7.65 -19.38 7.73
N GLY A 677 7.12 -18.16 7.92
CA GLY A 677 6.71 -17.26 6.83
C GLY A 677 5.47 -16.41 7.13
N GLU A 678 5.03 -15.62 6.14
CA GLU A 678 3.80 -14.82 6.24
C GLU A 678 2.54 -15.67 6.01
N VAL A 679 1.50 -15.45 6.82
CA VAL A 679 0.17 -16.04 6.62
C VAL A 679 -0.91 -14.96 6.64
N GLN A 680 -1.92 -15.08 5.77
CA GLN A 680 -3.05 -14.13 5.76
C GLN A 680 -4.07 -14.48 6.84
N THR A 681 -4.43 -13.52 7.69
CA THR A 681 -5.29 -13.78 8.85
C THR A 681 -6.77 -13.68 8.51
N LEU A 682 -7.57 -14.50 9.20
CA LEU A 682 -9.02 -14.56 9.16
C LEU A 682 -9.49 -14.74 10.62
N LEU A 683 -10.31 -13.83 11.14
CA LEU A 683 -10.93 -14.02 12.46
C LEU A 683 -12.37 -14.46 12.31
N ILE A 684 -12.69 -15.58 12.91
CA ILE A 684 -14.06 -16.07 13.03
C ILE A 684 -14.50 -15.91 14.48
N ASN A 685 -15.31 -14.88 14.71
CA ASN A 685 -16.17 -14.87 15.89
C ASN A 685 -17.16 -16.04 15.73
N THR A 686 -17.44 -16.77 16.80
CA THR A 686 -18.27 -17.98 16.74
C THR A 686 -19.48 -17.80 17.62
N PHE A 687 -20.68 -18.20 17.16
CA PHE A 687 -21.84 -18.34 18.02
C PHE A 687 -22.32 -19.78 18.07
N ARG A 688 -22.82 -20.19 19.24
CA ARG A 688 -23.47 -21.46 19.49
C ARG A 688 -24.96 -21.26 19.60
N VAL A 689 -25.73 -21.97 18.77
CA VAL A 689 -27.18 -22.10 18.96
C VAL A 689 -27.51 -23.53 19.33
N GLU A 690 -27.97 -23.76 20.55
CA GLU A 690 -28.37 -25.10 20.99
C GLU A 690 -29.59 -25.62 20.22
N GLY A 691 -29.54 -26.88 19.78
CA GLY A 691 -30.67 -27.60 19.16
C GLY A 691 -30.83 -27.45 17.65
N ARG A 692 -29.79 -27.10 16.88
CA ARG A 692 -29.87 -26.86 15.42
C ARG A 692 -28.92 -27.73 14.56
N PRO A 693 -29.22 -27.97 13.26
CA PRO A 693 -28.33 -28.65 12.30
C PRO A 693 -26.98 -27.94 12.09
N SER A 694 -25.98 -28.64 11.55
CA SER A 694 -24.56 -28.18 11.40
C SER A 694 -24.38 -26.94 10.51
N ALA A 695 -25.13 -26.81 9.42
CA ALA A 695 -25.10 -25.67 8.48
C ALA A 695 -25.78 -24.39 9.00
N GLN A 696 -25.89 -24.22 10.33
CA GLN A 696 -26.51 -23.07 11.01
C GLN A 696 -25.68 -22.65 12.24
N GLN A 697 -24.43 -23.10 12.27
CA GLN A 697 -23.44 -22.81 13.30
C GLN A 697 -22.42 -21.83 12.72
N TRP A 698 -21.27 -21.65 13.35
CA TRP A 698 -20.28 -20.67 12.91
C TRP A 698 -19.60 -21.00 11.57
N GLY A 699 -19.78 -22.21 11.02
CA GLY A 699 -19.23 -22.60 9.71
C GLY A 699 -19.72 -21.76 8.53
N ASP A 700 -20.97 -21.28 8.55
CA ASP A 700 -21.48 -20.37 7.51
C ASP A 700 -20.74 -19.03 7.53
N VAL A 701 -20.53 -18.51 8.74
CA VAL A 701 -19.78 -17.28 8.95
C VAL A 701 -18.35 -17.50 8.49
N ALA A 702 -17.73 -18.61 8.87
CA ALA A 702 -16.38 -18.93 8.43
C ALA A 702 -16.25 -19.03 6.90
N ALA A 703 -17.21 -19.66 6.22
CA ALA A 703 -17.24 -19.70 4.77
C ALA A 703 -17.41 -18.30 4.15
N HIS A 704 -18.30 -17.47 4.73
CA HIS A 704 -18.48 -16.08 4.33
C HIS A 704 -17.19 -15.25 4.44
N GLU A 705 -16.55 -15.26 5.61
CA GLU A 705 -15.33 -14.50 5.83
C GLU A 705 -14.14 -15.06 5.00
N LEU A 706 -14.13 -16.37 4.72
CA LEU A 706 -13.12 -16.96 3.84
C LEU A 706 -13.33 -16.53 2.38
N VAL A 707 -14.58 -16.40 1.92
CA VAL A 707 -14.89 -15.90 0.58
C VAL A 707 -14.55 -14.42 0.42
N HIS A 708 -14.64 -13.61 1.48
CA HIS A 708 -14.03 -12.28 1.48
C HIS A 708 -12.52 -12.34 1.30
N ASN A 709 -11.80 -13.30 1.89
CA ASN A 709 -10.37 -13.50 1.64
C ASN A 709 -10.04 -13.92 0.20
N LEU A 710 -11.01 -14.48 -0.52
CA LEU A 710 -10.90 -14.70 -1.97
C LEU A 710 -11.21 -13.44 -2.79
N GLY A 711 -11.53 -12.31 -2.15
CA GLY A 711 -11.69 -11.00 -2.78
C GLY A 711 -13.13 -10.57 -3.09
N LEU A 712 -14.16 -11.32 -2.69
CA LEU A 712 -15.55 -10.96 -2.98
C LEU A 712 -16.15 -9.98 -1.97
N ALA A 713 -17.00 -9.08 -2.47
CA ALA A 713 -17.73 -8.09 -1.68
C ALA A 713 -19.00 -8.65 -1.03
N ASP A 714 -19.40 -8.07 0.11
CA ASP A 714 -20.74 -8.22 0.69
C ASP A 714 -21.78 -7.65 -0.27
N LEU A 715 -22.83 -8.42 -0.50
CA LEU A 715 -23.91 -8.08 -1.43
C LEU A 715 -25.12 -7.44 -0.72
N TYR A 716 -25.05 -7.24 0.60
CA TYR A 716 -26.15 -6.73 1.44
C TYR A 716 -25.77 -5.41 2.13
N PRO A 717 -26.74 -4.58 2.57
CA PRO A 717 -26.47 -3.34 3.25
C PRO A 717 -25.93 -3.59 4.66
N TYR A 718 -24.75 -3.03 4.96
CA TYR A 718 -24.11 -3.08 6.27
C TYR A 718 -23.61 -1.69 6.67
N ASP A 719 -24.23 -1.07 7.69
CA ASP A 719 -23.74 0.20 8.27
C ASP A 719 -22.79 -0.08 9.46
N ALA A 720 -21.49 -0.12 9.17
CA ALA A 720 -20.43 -0.31 10.16
C ALA A 720 -20.40 0.78 11.26
N ARG A 721 -21.04 1.94 11.06
CA ARG A 721 -21.00 3.07 12.01
C ARG A 721 -22.06 2.97 13.10
N ARG A 722 -23.07 2.11 12.95
CA ARG A 722 -24.21 2.04 13.89
C ARG A 722 -24.37 0.71 14.61
N HIS A 723 -23.76 -0.38 14.15
CA HIS A 723 -24.03 -1.74 14.68
C HIS A 723 -25.53 -2.06 14.81
N GLU A 724 -26.38 -1.32 14.10
CA GLU A 724 -27.83 -1.46 14.08
C GLU A 724 -28.27 -1.43 12.62
N PRO A 725 -29.18 -2.34 12.20
CA PRO A 725 -29.87 -2.18 10.93
C PRO A 725 -30.59 -0.84 10.93
N HIS A 726 -30.69 -0.16 9.78
CA HIS A 726 -31.39 1.12 9.66
C HIS A 726 -32.73 1.12 10.43
N VAL A 727 -32.76 1.81 11.58
CA VAL A 727 -33.85 1.79 12.58
C VAL A 727 -35.10 2.58 12.12
N GLU A 728 -35.39 2.62 10.82
CA GLU A 728 -36.65 3.16 10.29
C GLU A 728 -37.51 2.12 9.56
N ALA A 729 -37.13 0.84 9.56
CA ALA A 729 -37.99 -0.23 9.05
C ALA A 729 -38.77 -0.88 10.20
N GLY A 730 -39.90 -0.27 10.57
CA GLY A 730 -40.88 -0.92 11.43
C GLY A 730 -41.40 -2.23 10.81
N ASP A 731 -41.49 -3.28 11.64
CA ASP A 731 -42.24 -4.53 11.42
C ASP A 731 -42.42 -5.00 9.96
N ARG A 732 -41.36 -5.23 9.17
CA ARG A 732 -41.47 -5.89 7.84
C ARG A 732 -40.18 -6.55 7.36
N THR A 733 -40.37 -7.72 6.74
CA THR A 733 -39.44 -8.72 6.20
C THR A 733 -38.32 -8.14 5.32
N TRP A 734 -37.07 -8.54 5.56
CA TRP A 734 -35.89 -8.10 4.80
C TRP A 734 -35.57 -9.13 3.70
N PHE A 735 -35.46 -8.74 2.43
CA PHE A 735 -35.00 -9.64 1.34
C PHE A 735 -33.95 -8.96 0.48
N LEU A 736 -32.68 -9.40 0.59
CA LEU A 736 -31.59 -9.01 -0.30
C LEU A 736 -30.57 -10.16 -0.47
N THR A 737 -30.40 -10.61 -1.72
CA THR A 737 -29.65 -11.75 -2.27
C THR A 737 -29.34 -12.87 -1.27
N GLU A 738 -30.21 -13.86 -1.10
CA GLU A 738 -29.93 -15.05 -0.25
C GLU A 738 -28.95 -16.06 -0.91
N PHE A 739 -28.40 -15.70 -2.08
CA PHE A 739 -27.58 -16.57 -2.92
C PHE A 739 -26.13 -16.61 -2.48
N GLY A 740 -25.67 -17.78 -2.06
CA GLY A 740 -24.31 -17.97 -1.59
C GLY A 740 -24.03 -17.29 -0.24
N PRO A 741 -22.76 -17.35 0.21
CA PRO A 741 -22.39 -16.86 1.53
C PRO A 741 -22.33 -15.33 1.59
N MET A 742 -22.13 -14.62 0.47
CA MET A 742 -21.98 -13.15 0.43
C MET A 742 -23.30 -12.36 0.54
N GLY A 743 -24.40 -13.08 0.67
CA GLY A 743 -25.75 -12.56 0.83
C GLY A 743 -26.21 -12.44 2.28
N LEU A 744 -27.32 -11.70 2.54
CA LEU A 744 -27.92 -11.64 3.89
C LEU A 744 -29.14 -12.56 4.01
N ARG A 745 -29.10 -13.49 4.97
CA ARG A 745 -30.23 -14.39 5.28
C ARG A 745 -31.38 -13.63 5.97
N ALA A 746 -32.55 -13.63 5.34
CA ALA A 746 -33.77 -12.96 5.81
C ALA A 746 -34.42 -13.60 7.05
N TYR A 747 -34.88 -12.79 8.03
CA TYR A 747 -35.77 -13.23 9.12
C TYR A 747 -37.25 -12.98 8.74
N GLY A 748 -38.05 -14.06 8.70
CA GLY A 748 -39.48 -13.98 8.35
C GLY A 748 -40.39 -13.41 9.48
N PRO A 749 -41.54 -12.78 9.15
CA PRO A 749 -42.42 -12.05 10.07
C PRO A 749 -43.25 -12.92 11.03
N SER A 750 -43.21 -14.25 10.90
CA SER A 750 -44.04 -15.16 11.70
C SER A 750 -43.32 -15.76 12.91
N GLY A 751 -42.06 -15.38 13.17
CA GLY A 751 -41.24 -16.01 14.21
C GLY A 751 -41.01 -17.52 14.00
N ARG A 752 -41.52 -18.09 12.90
CA ARG A 752 -41.12 -19.41 12.39
C ARG A 752 -39.81 -19.22 11.65
N ALA A 753 -38.74 -19.09 12.42
CA ALA A 753 -37.39 -19.17 11.93
C ALA A 753 -37.11 -20.60 11.47
N GLY A 754 -37.53 -20.93 10.25
CA GLY A 754 -36.92 -22.01 9.50
C GLY A 754 -35.71 -21.43 8.80
N TYR A 755 -34.56 -21.46 9.45
CA TYR A 755 -33.27 -21.22 8.81
C TYR A 755 -33.20 -22.19 7.62
N ARG A 756 -33.20 -21.66 6.38
CA ARG A 756 -33.08 -22.48 5.18
C ARG A 756 -31.65 -23.02 5.06
N GLU A 757 -31.51 -24.11 4.32
CA GLU A 757 -30.23 -24.70 3.94
C GLU A 757 -29.43 -23.71 3.07
N ALA A 758 -28.10 -23.86 3.00
CA ALA A 758 -27.25 -23.00 2.17
C ALA A 758 -27.71 -23.04 0.69
N ILE A 759 -27.60 -21.91 -0.04
CA ILE A 759 -28.07 -21.73 -1.43
C ILE A 759 -26.85 -21.55 -2.35
N GLU A 760 -26.93 -22.00 -3.60
CA GLU A 760 -25.83 -21.88 -4.56
C GLU A 760 -25.42 -20.41 -4.80
N MET A 761 -24.12 -20.17 -4.95
CA MET A 761 -23.57 -18.84 -5.26
C MET A 761 -24.07 -18.31 -6.61
N LEU A 762 -24.15 -16.99 -6.74
CA LEU A 762 -24.46 -16.31 -8.00
C LEU A 762 -23.41 -16.65 -9.07
N ALA A 763 -23.84 -16.79 -10.33
CA ALA A 763 -22.95 -17.10 -11.43
C ALA A 763 -21.86 -16.02 -11.60
N TRP A 764 -22.19 -14.75 -11.39
CA TRP A 764 -21.24 -13.65 -11.43
C TRP A 764 -20.08 -13.84 -10.44
N SER A 765 -20.39 -14.14 -9.17
CA SER A 765 -19.39 -14.40 -8.14
C SER A 765 -18.55 -15.65 -8.42
N ARG A 766 -19.16 -16.70 -8.96
CA ARG A 766 -18.43 -17.91 -9.39
C ARG A 766 -17.47 -17.61 -10.54
N TRP A 767 -17.84 -16.75 -11.48
CA TRP A 767 -16.95 -16.32 -12.56
C TRP A 767 -15.81 -15.44 -12.04
N GLN A 768 -16.08 -14.50 -11.14
CA GLN A 768 -15.03 -13.69 -10.48
C GLN A 768 -13.94 -14.56 -9.85
N LEU A 769 -14.33 -15.65 -9.20
CA LEU A 769 -13.42 -16.61 -8.56
C LEU A 769 -12.76 -17.60 -9.53
N GLY A 770 -13.03 -17.52 -10.84
CA GLY A 770 -12.51 -18.45 -11.84
C GLY A 770 -13.13 -19.86 -11.77
N TRP A 771 -14.30 -19.98 -11.14
CA TRP A 771 -15.02 -21.25 -11.02
C TRP A 771 -15.90 -21.56 -12.24
N LEU A 772 -16.23 -20.53 -13.01
CA LEU A 772 -16.80 -20.67 -14.35
C LEU A 772 -15.74 -20.29 -15.39
N ASP A 773 -15.67 -21.04 -16.48
CA ASP A 773 -14.81 -20.72 -17.62
C ASP A 773 -15.44 -19.64 -18.49
N GLU A 774 -14.60 -18.87 -19.19
CA GLU A 774 -15.04 -17.89 -20.20
C GLU A 774 -15.99 -18.50 -21.25
N ALA A 775 -15.80 -19.78 -21.60
CA ALA A 775 -16.67 -20.49 -22.56
C ALA A 775 -18.10 -20.71 -22.04
N GLN A 776 -18.31 -20.64 -20.72
CA GLN A 776 -19.62 -20.79 -20.07
C GLN A 776 -20.33 -19.44 -19.88
N ILE A 777 -19.70 -18.34 -20.32
CA ILE A 777 -20.23 -16.98 -20.22
C ILE A 777 -20.61 -16.47 -21.60
N ARG A 778 -21.84 -15.96 -21.74
CA ARG A 778 -22.30 -15.31 -22.98
C ARG A 778 -22.41 -13.80 -22.77
N CYS A 779 -21.40 -13.04 -23.17
CA CYS A 779 -21.51 -11.57 -23.27
C CYS A 779 -22.43 -11.19 -24.45
N ILE A 780 -23.43 -10.34 -24.23
CA ILE A 780 -24.40 -9.90 -25.24
C ILE A 780 -24.20 -8.42 -25.52
N GLU A 781 -23.73 -8.08 -26.72
CA GLU A 781 -23.61 -6.70 -27.20
C GLU A 781 -24.64 -6.37 -28.30
N GLU A 782 -25.20 -7.41 -28.93
CA GLU A 782 -26.18 -7.23 -29.98
C GLU A 782 -27.55 -6.76 -29.44
N PRO A 783 -28.34 -5.99 -30.23
CA PRO A 783 -29.63 -5.48 -29.79
C PRO A 783 -30.67 -6.56 -29.47
N ILE A 784 -30.55 -7.75 -30.07
CA ILE A 784 -31.43 -8.90 -29.83
C ILE A 784 -30.57 -10.15 -29.80
N ALA A 785 -30.68 -10.94 -28.73
CA ALA A 785 -29.99 -12.21 -28.56
C ALA A 785 -30.92 -13.26 -27.94
N THR A 786 -30.75 -14.51 -28.34
CA THR A 786 -31.39 -15.66 -27.70
C THR A 786 -30.31 -16.57 -27.13
N VAL A 787 -30.43 -16.93 -25.84
CA VAL A 787 -29.42 -17.71 -25.11
C VAL A 787 -30.10 -18.88 -24.39
N THR A 788 -29.51 -20.07 -24.51
CA THR A 788 -29.90 -21.25 -23.71
C THR A 788 -28.98 -21.34 -22.49
N LEU A 789 -29.56 -21.15 -21.31
CA LEU A 789 -28.90 -21.12 -20.02
C LEU A 789 -28.97 -22.50 -19.33
N SER A 790 -27.81 -23.07 -19.06
CA SER A 790 -27.65 -24.23 -18.18
C SER A 790 -27.79 -23.83 -16.71
N PRO A 791 -28.16 -24.76 -15.81
CA PRO A 791 -28.25 -24.47 -14.38
C PRO A 791 -26.92 -24.03 -13.80
N VAL A 792 -26.91 -22.98 -12.99
CA VAL A 792 -25.68 -22.50 -12.33
C VAL A 792 -25.07 -23.54 -11.39
N ALA A 793 -25.87 -24.45 -10.82
CA ALA A 793 -25.35 -25.48 -9.91
C ALA A 793 -24.49 -26.55 -10.60
N ASP A 794 -24.77 -26.83 -11.89
CA ASP A 794 -24.06 -27.82 -12.70
C ASP A 794 -24.21 -27.48 -14.19
N PRO A 795 -23.43 -26.51 -14.69
CA PRO A 795 -23.57 -26.04 -16.07
C PRO A 795 -22.96 -26.98 -17.12
N GLY A 796 -22.08 -27.91 -16.71
CA GLY A 796 -21.27 -28.72 -17.62
C GLY A 796 -20.53 -27.83 -18.64
N ASP A 797 -20.53 -28.21 -19.91
CA ASP A 797 -19.96 -27.40 -21.00
C ASP A 797 -20.92 -26.31 -21.53
N GLY A 798 -22.09 -26.12 -20.90
CA GLY A 798 -23.12 -25.17 -21.34
C GLY A 798 -22.91 -23.76 -20.80
N ILE A 799 -23.76 -22.83 -21.26
CA ILE A 799 -23.72 -21.43 -20.82
C ILE A 799 -24.37 -21.31 -19.44
N ALA A 800 -23.57 -21.03 -18.41
CA ALA A 800 -24.06 -20.82 -17.05
C ALA A 800 -24.72 -19.44 -16.88
N MET A 801 -24.27 -18.45 -17.65
CA MET A 801 -24.64 -17.04 -17.47
C MET A 801 -24.62 -16.28 -18.79
N ALA A 802 -25.61 -15.41 -18.98
CA ALA A 802 -25.56 -14.34 -19.98
C ALA A 802 -25.34 -12.98 -19.28
N ALA A 803 -24.49 -12.14 -19.87
CA ALA A 803 -24.13 -10.84 -19.34
C ALA A 803 -24.31 -9.74 -20.40
N VAL A 804 -25.00 -8.66 -20.05
CA VAL A 804 -25.23 -7.50 -20.92
C VAL A 804 -24.46 -6.31 -20.34
N PRO A 805 -23.27 -5.96 -20.87
CA PRO A 805 -22.52 -4.81 -20.39
C PRO A 805 -23.31 -3.51 -20.65
N LEU A 806 -23.46 -2.67 -19.62
CA LEU A 806 -24.12 -1.38 -19.70
C LEU A 806 -23.10 -0.23 -19.74
N SER A 807 -22.01 -0.38 -19.00
CA SER A 807 -20.85 0.50 -18.99
C SER A 807 -19.57 -0.30 -18.69
N ASP A 808 -18.46 0.42 -18.48
CA ASP A 808 -17.22 -0.14 -17.95
C ASP A 808 -17.33 -0.62 -16.50
N THR A 809 -18.42 -0.28 -15.80
CA THR A 809 -18.64 -0.60 -14.37
C THR A 809 -19.98 -1.27 -14.07
N GLU A 810 -20.98 -1.18 -14.95
CA GLU A 810 -22.33 -1.74 -14.74
C GLU A 810 -22.68 -2.82 -15.78
N VAL A 811 -23.37 -3.88 -15.35
CA VAL A 811 -23.77 -5.03 -16.18
C VAL A 811 -25.09 -5.63 -15.70
N ILE A 812 -25.88 -6.17 -16.63
CA ILE A 812 -27.04 -7.04 -16.32
C ILE A 812 -26.57 -8.49 -16.42
N VAL A 813 -26.92 -9.29 -15.43
CA VAL A 813 -26.62 -10.72 -15.37
C VAL A 813 -27.92 -11.52 -15.39
N ILE A 814 -27.92 -12.60 -16.16
CA ILE A 814 -29.05 -13.50 -16.36
C ILE A 814 -28.56 -14.94 -16.15
N GLU A 815 -29.16 -15.67 -15.21
CA GLU A 815 -28.77 -17.04 -14.88
C GLU A 815 -29.99 -17.95 -14.64
N SER A 816 -29.80 -19.25 -14.83
CA SER A 816 -30.82 -20.28 -14.63
C SER A 816 -30.67 -20.94 -13.25
N ARG A 817 -31.74 -20.91 -12.45
CA ARG A 817 -31.81 -21.55 -11.12
C ARG A 817 -32.68 -22.80 -11.16
N ARG A 818 -32.13 -23.90 -10.67
CA ARG A 818 -32.78 -25.22 -10.57
C ARG A 818 -32.54 -25.81 -9.19
N SER A 819 -33.43 -26.68 -8.73
CA SER A 819 -33.33 -27.42 -7.48
C SER A 819 -32.27 -28.53 -7.58
N LEU A 820 -31.01 -28.12 -7.71
CA LEU A 820 -29.81 -28.95 -7.87
C LEU A 820 -28.71 -28.43 -6.93
N GLY A 821 -27.80 -29.29 -6.48
CA GLY A 821 -26.75 -28.89 -5.55
C GLY A 821 -27.33 -28.27 -4.27
N TYR A 822 -26.79 -27.14 -3.83
CA TYR A 822 -27.29 -26.38 -2.67
C TYR A 822 -28.62 -25.69 -2.90
N ASP A 823 -29.09 -25.56 -4.14
CA ASP A 823 -30.44 -25.06 -4.41
C ASP A 823 -31.53 -26.10 -4.10
N SER A 824 -31.15 -27.38 -3.98
CA SER A 824 -32.08 -28.49 -3.69
C SER A 824 -32.73 -28.35 -2.31
N GLY A 825 -34.03 -28.06 -2.28
CA GLY A 825 -34.79 -27.90 -1.02
C GLY A 825 -34.64 -26.52 -0.36
N ALA A 826 -33.73 -25.69 -0.85
CA ALA A 826 -33.54 -24.32 -0.41
C ALA A 826 -34.32 -23.31 -1.27
N LEU A 827 -34.42 -23.55 -2.58
CA LEU A 827 -35.23 -22.73 -3.50
C LEU A 827 -36.73 -22.83 -3.22
N LEU A 828 -37.41 -21.68 -3.24
CA LEU A 828 -38.88 -21.64 -3.26
C LEU A 828 -39.47 -22.16 -4.58
N ASP A 829 -38.77 -21.89 -5.68
CA ASP A 829 -39.21 -22.20 -7.03
C ASP A 829 -38.01 -22.19 -8.01
N GLU A 830 -38.17 -22.73 -9.22
CA GLU A 830 -37.12 -22.79 -10.27
C GLU A 830 -37.40 -21.82 -11.41
N GLY A 831 -36.37 -21.23 -12.05
CA GLY A 831 -36.61 -20.26 -13.13
C GLY A 831 -35.38 -19.44 -13.46
N VAL A 832 -35.59 -18.31 -14.15
CA VAL A 832 -34.52 -17.40 -14.56
C VAL A 832 -34.39 -16.23 -13.59
N LEU A 833 -33.19 -16.04 -13.05
CA LEU A 833 -32.84 -14.91 -12.19
C LEU A 833 -32.19 -13.81 -13.04
N VAL A 834 -32.62 -12.57 -12.84
CA VAL A 834 -32.05 -11.38 -13.49
C VAL A 834 -31.61 -10.40 -12.42
N TYR A 835 -30.39 -9.86 -12.52
CA TYR A 835 -29.86 -8.85 -11.60
C TYR A 835 -28.89 -7.91 -12.29
N THR A 836 -28.64 -6.75 -11.69
CA THR A 836 -27.58 -5.82 -12.10
C THR A 836 -26.41 -5.90 -11.14
N VAL A 837 -25.20 -5.72 -11.66
CA VAL A 837 -23.99 -5.50 -10.87
C VAL A 837 -23.47 -4.11 -11.20
N ASP A 838 -23.22 -3.29 -10.17
CA ASP A 838 -22.42 -2.07 -10.26
C ASP A 838 -21.12 -2.30 -9.50
N ALA A 839 -20.06 -2.53 -10.28
CA ALA A 839 -18.75 -2.95 -9.81
C ALA A 839 -18.00 -1.86 -9.03
N MET A 840 -18.43 -0.59 -9.12
CA MET A 840 -17.82 0.53 -8.39
C MET A 840 -18.45 0.78 -7.01
N ILE A 841 -19.54 0.10 -6.70
CA ILE A 841 -20.15 0.15 -5.37
C ILE A 841 -19.34 -0.75 -4.42
N SER A 842 -18.95 -0.19 -3.28
CA SER A 842 -18.16 -0.92 -2.27
C SER A 842 -18.97 -2.02 -1.58
N SER A 843 -18.25 -3.01 -1.05
CA SER A 843 -18.77 -4.03 -0.13
C SER A 843 -19.73 -3.45 0.89
N GLY A 844 -20.87 -4.10 1.08
CA GLY A 844 -21.83 -3.70 2.12
C GLY A 844 -22.79 -2.59 1.68
N LEU A 845 -22.70 -2.12 0.42
CA LEU A 845 -23.52 -1.02 -0.11
C LEU A 845 -24.40 -1.43 -1.29
N LEU A 846 -24.78 -2.72 -1.36
CA LEU A 846 -25.63 -3.26 -2.42
C LEU A 846 -25.04 -3.11 -3.83
N PRO A 847 -23.84 -3.66 -4.09
CA PRO A 847 -23.27 -3.66 -5.44
C PRO A 847 -24.09 -4.51 -6.43
N MET A 848 -24.99 -5.37 -5.94
CA MET A 848 -25.88 -6.19 -6.76
C MET A 848 -27.33 -5.93 -6.42
N LYS A 849 -28.18 -5.89 -7.45
CA LYS A 849 -29.61 -5.64 -7.30
C LYS A 849 -30.43 -6.58 -8.17
N LEU A 850 -31.35 -7.33 -7.56
CA LEU A 850 -32.26 -8.21 -8.28
C LEU A 850 -33.28 -7.39 -9.09
N ALA A 851 -33.59 -7.84 -10.30
CA ALA A 851 -34.62 -7.24 -11.13
C ALA A 851 -35.98 -7.31 -10.43
N GLY A 852 -36.70 -6.19 -10.39
CA GLY A 852 -37.97 -6.07 -9.67
C GLY A 852 -37.86 -5.52 -8.23
N ASP A 853 -36.65 -5.30 -7.70
CA ASP A 853 -36.46 -4.63 -6.41
C ASP A 853 -36.82 -3.14 -6.50
N PRO A 854 -37.83 -2.64 -5.74
CA PRO A 854 -38.19 -1.22 -5.72
C PRO A 854 -37.10 -0.30 -5.14
N GLY A 855 -35.95 -0.85 -4.69
CA GLY A 855 -34.83 -0.11 -4.11
C GLY A 855 -35.01 0.15 -2.62
N ASN A 856 -35.93 -0.55 -1.97
CA ASN A 856 -36.20 -0.47 -0.54
C ASN A 856 -36.00 -1.81 0.17
N ALA A 857 -35.37 -2.80 -0.48
CA ALA A 857 -35.06 -4.10 0.12
C ALA A 857 -36.27 -4.95 0.54
N HIS A 858 -37.45 -4.69 -0.04
CA HIS A 858 -38.68 -5.42 0.24
C HIS A 858 -39.19 -6.18 -0.99
N PHE A 859 -39.38 -7.49 -0.84
CA PHE A 859 -40.07 -8.36 -1.79
C PHE A 859 -41.19 -9.13 -1.09
N ASP A 860 -42.34 -9.27 -1.76
CA ASP A 860 -43.44 -10.13 -1.32
C ASP A 860 -43.34 -11.55 -1.92
N ASP A 861 -42.68 -11.71 -3.08
CA ASP A 861 -42.44 -12.99 -3.79
C ASP A 861 -41.07 -12.98 -4.50
N TYR A 862 -40.50 -14.18 -4.70
CA TYR A 862 -39.17 -14.41 -5.30
C TYR A 862 -39.19 -14.15 -6.82
N PRO A 863 -38.35 -13.24 -7.37
CA PRO A 863 -38.49 -12.77 -8.75
C PRO A 863 -37.80 -13.69 -9.78
N LEU A 864 -38.04 -15.01 -9.72
CA LEU A 864 -37.63 -15.92 -10.78
C LEU A 864 -38.65 -15.92 -11.91
N LEU A 865 -38.22 -15.52 -13.09
CA LEU A 865 -39.06 -15.49 -14.27
C LEU A 865 -39.39 -16.90 -14.75
N LYS A 866 -40.68 -17.13 -15.02
CA LYS A 866 -41.21 -18.34 -15.64
C LYS A 866 -41.36 -18.18 -17.14
N VAL A 867 -41.58 -19.31 -17.83
CA VAL A 867 -41.89 -19.32 -19.27
C VAL A 867 -43.05 -18.35 -19.59
N GLY A 868 -42.81 -17.43 -20.51
CA GLY A 868 -43.75 -16.39 -20.93
C GLY A 868 -43.69 -15.10 -20.10
N GLU A 869 -42.94 -15.07 -19.01
CA GLU A 869 -42.71 -13.85 -18.22
C GLU A 869 -41.53 -13.04 -18.76
N SER A 870 -41.53 -11.74 -18.45
CA SER A 870 -40.46 -10.83 -18.83
C SER A 870 -40.24 -9.73 -17.81
N VAL A 871 -39.01 -9.21 -17.77
CA VAL A 871 -38.64 -8.06 -16.96
C VAL A 871 -37.85 -7.07 -17.81
N THR A 872 -38.05 -5.77 -17.57
CA THR A 872 -37.27 -4.72 -18.22
C THR A 872 -36.35 -4.06 -17.20
N VAL A 873 -35.05 -4.05 -17.48
CA VAL A 873 -34.00 -3.51 -16.62
C VAL A 873 -33.06 -2.69 -17.48
N ARG A 874 -32.85 -1.41 -17.12
CA ARG A 874 -31.89 -0.50 -17.79
C ARG A 874 -32.04 -0.44 -19.33
N GLY A 875 -33.27 -0.50 -19.82
CA GLY A 875 -33.57 -0.42 -21.26
C GLY A 875 -33.41 -1.74 -22.03
N TYR A 876 -33.25 -2.87 -21.33
CA TYR A 876 -33.29 -4.21 -21.91
C TYR A 876 -34.46 -5.00 -21.36
N THR A 877 -35.24 -5.63 -22.25
CA THR A 877 -36.28 -6.61 -21.89
C THR A 877 -35.71 -8.02 -21.98
N ILE A 878 -35.83 -8.78 -20.90
CA ILE A 878 -35.45 -10.20 -20.82
C ILE A 878 -36.73 -11.00 -20.72
N THR A 879 -36.94 -11.94 -21.65
CA THR A 879 -38.11 -12.82 -21.72
C THR A 879 -37.68 -14.28 -21.63
N VAL A 880 -38.37 -15.10 -20.84
CA VAL A 880 -38.14 -16.55 -20.80
C VAL A 880 -39.02 -17.22 -21.84
N ASP A 881 -38.41 -17.79 -22.88
CA ASP A 881 -39.11 -18.36 -24.02
C ASP A 881 -39.54 -19.81 -23.76
N THR A 882 -38.63 -20.63 -23.22
CA THR A 882 -38.87 -22.05 -22.99
C THR A 882 -38.13 -22.59 -21.77
N ASP A 883 -38.70 -23.61 -21.15
CA ASP A 883 -38.11 -24.47 -20.14
C ASP A 883 -38.23 -25.92 -20.64
N ASP A 884 -37.11 -26.64 -20.82
CA ASP A 884 -37.08 -28.03 -21.27
C ASP A 884 -36.92 -29.07 -20.14
N GLY A 885 -36.94 -28.60 -18.89
CA GLY A 885 -36.70 -29.35 -17.66
C GLY A 885 -35.23 -29.41 -17.22
N ASN A 886 -34.29 -28.97 -18.06
CA ASN A 886 -32.87 -28.90 -17.73
C ASN A 886 -32.32 -27.48 -17.90
N THR A 887 -32.62 -26.84 -19.02
CA THR A 887 -32.16 -25.51 -19.41
C THR A 887 -33.32 -24.52 -19.56
N HIS A 888 -33.02 -23.23 -19.50
CA HIS A 888 -33.95 -22.17 -19.84
C HIS A 888 -33.47 -21.44 -21.09
N THR A 889 -34.33 -21.22 -22.08
CA THR A 889 -34.00 -20.34 -23.22
C THR A 889 -34.62 -18.97 -22.99
N VAL A 890 -33.81 -17.93 -23.11
CA VAL A 890 -34.20 -16.53 -22.90
C VAL A 890 -33.90 -15.70 -24.14
N THR A 891 -34.75 -14.72 -24.40
CA THR A 891 -34.50 -13.67 -25.39
C THR A 891 -34.28 -12.34 -24.69
N VAL A 892 -33.19 -11.67 -25.04
CA VAL A 892 -32.80 -10.34 -24.56
C VAL A 892 -32.97 -9.36 -25.71
N THR A 893 -33.72 -8.27 -25.50
CA THR A 893 -33.97 -7.22 -26.50
C THR A 893 -33.68 -5.85 -25.92
N ARG A 894 -32.93 -5.01 -26.65
CA ARG A 894 -32.70 -3.60 -26.31
C ARG A 894 -33.84 -2.74 -26.83
N ASP A 895 -34.40 -1.90 -25.96
CA ASP A 895 -35.44 -0.94 -26.34
C ASP A 895 -34.87 0.17 -27.23
N GLU A 896 -35.60 0.56 -28.29
CA GLU A 896 -35.16 1.54 -29.31
C GLU A 896 -34.95 2.99 -28.77
N GLN A 897 -35.11 3.23 -27.46
CA GLN A 897 -35.07 4.55 -26.83
C GLN A 897 -34.01 4.71 -25.72
N GLY A 898 -33.17 3.68 -25.47
CA GLY A 898 -32.17 3.63 -24.39
C GLY A 898 -30.74 3.88 -24.83
#